data_AF-A0A9Q0S597-F1
#
_entry.id   AF-A0A9Q0S597-F1
#
_cell.length_a   1.000
_cell.length_b   1.000
_cell.length_c   1.000
_cell.angle_alpha   90.00
_cell.angle_beta   90.00
_cell.angle_gamma   90.00
#
_symmetry.space_group_name_H-M   'P 1'
#
loop_
_entity.id
_entity.type
_entity.pdbx_description
1 polymer ?
#
loop_
_entity_poly.entity_id
_entity_poly.type
_entity_poly.pdbx_seq_one_letter_code
_entity_poly.pdbx_strand_id
1 'polypeptide(L)'
;TILSLCVSMAYFCIGLVRGYSAPAVPSMETLNPELLPNKFIASWTSSIPPLGACIGSIVAGPLMHYIGRKYTILCAGPTWVVSWLIIANAPNWHYLMIGRGLSGFCVGLSLPSAQIYVTECTDPKIRGVIGSFPSISMSSGVLMAYIFGTFFAWDHLAWTCCGVAVGLTMIMIAMPRSPVWLRSKNRNSEAERSIKWLGLESQAKNVEMSLHVIEKGPEKQSITATKVSSDDNPHSWKTLMSRPILMPLAIGLTLLAIQQLSGIDSIIFFTVEIFRASGSSIDGNLATIIVGTVQLISNIASLFFVDKSGRKPLLIASGIVMCLSNASMGVAFYLNEHGYTSFGYLPLVSLIVFMMGFSIGFGCIPFLLMGEIFPTAQRSLLSSIAGSTNLGMMFLVIKSFHPLEQVITTAGTFWIYSILCFLGVLFVIFFVPETKGADLDSIGKLFLKKSDDNLKTDSKGGDVDKNKQNGQEKCDNSTHNAIIKQTILSLCISVSYFCIGLVRGYSAPAVPSIKEINPDLLPTKDIASWISSIPPCFAFIGSLVAGPLMHFIGRKYTILIAAPIWVVAWITIGYAANWYQILAGRMLSGLCVGLVLPSAQIYVTECTDPKIRGVIGSFPSISMSGGILTAYIFGTFITWYNLAWMSCGVAVSLILLMITMPRSPVWLQSKNFNIEAEKSTKWLGLKPQMKRIDLQNEKVCAPSNQKNENPAKVLQEDNPHSLKTLMSRPILMPLAIGLTLLAIQQLSGIDSIIFFTVEIFRASGSSIDGHLATIIVGTVQLVSNIASLFFVDKSGRKPLLIASGIVMCLSNASMGVAFYLNEHGYTSFGYLPLVSLIVFMMGFSIGFGCIPFLLMGEIFPTAQRSFLSSIAGSMNLGIMFVVIKTYHPLEEAISTAGTFWIYSILCFLGALFVIFFVPETKGRDLDSISKLFLKEGDDGLNKTKENCQQNCDTRIEMTKL
;
A
#
# COMPACT_ATOMS: atom_id res chain seq x y z
N THR A 1 -18.13 8.08 36.31
CA THR A 1 -17.63 6.71 36.60
C THR A 1 -18.64 5.62 36.27
N ILE A 2 -19.86 5.63 36.83
CA ILE A 2 -20.92 4.63 36.53
C ILE A 2 -21.21 4.53 35.02
N LEU A 3 -21.33 5.67 34.33
CA LEU A 3 -21.47 5.70 32.88
C LEU A 3 -20.30 4.99 32.15
N SER A 4 -19.06 5.26 32.57
CA SER A 4 -17.88 4.61 31.99
C SER A 4 -17.94 3.09 32.20
N LEU A 5 -18.36 2.64 33.38
CA LEU A 5 -18.55 1.22 33.69
C LEU A 5 -19.60 0.57 32.77
N CYS A 6 -20.74 1.24 32.57
CA CYS A 6 -21.83 0.77 31.71
C CYS A 6 -21.43 0.71 30.23
N VAL A 7 -20.67 1.69 29.73
CA VAL A 7 -20.18 1.69 28.33
C VAL A 7 -19.03 0.70 28.16
N SER A 8 -18.22 0.52 29.20
CA SER A 8 -17.17 -0.49 29.23
C SER A 8 -17.75 -1.91 29.15
N MET A 9 -19.03 -2.12 29.48
CA MET A 9 -19.69 -3.41 29.25
C MET A 9 -19.67 -3.86 27.77
N ALA A 10 -19.63 -2.91 26.83
CA ALA A 10 -19.43 -3.26 25.41
C ALA A 10 -18.04 -3.86 25.19
N TYR A 11 -17.01 -3.30 25.84
CA TYR A 11 -15.64 -3.84 25.85
C TYR A 11 -15.55 -5.20 26.51
N PHE A 12 -16.31 -5.42 27.58
CA PHE A 12 -16.42 -6.73 28.20
C PHE A 12 -16.92 -7.79 27.22
N CYS A 13 -17.98 -7.49 26.46
CA CYS A 13 -18.49 -8.39 25.43
C CYS A 13 -17.47 -8.62 24.30
N ILE A 14 -16.72 -7.59 23.90
CA ILE A 14 -15.61 -7.73 22.93
C ILE A 14 -14.54 -8.67 23.48
N GLY A 15 -14.22 -8.55 24.78
CA GLY A 15 -13.33 -9.44 25.50
C GLY A 15 -13.80 -10.90 25.46
N LEU A 16 -15.09 -11.15 25.70
CA LEU A 16 -15.68 -12.49 25.59
C LEU A 16 -15.53 -13.08 24.19
N VAL A 17 -15.81 -12.32 23.11
CA VAL A 17 -15.65 -12.81 21.72
C VAL A 17 -14.19 -13.15 21.41
N ARG A 18 -13.24 -12.37 21.92
CA ARG A 18 -11.80 -12.62 21.76
C ARG A 18 -11.35 -13.85 22.53
N GLY A 19 -11.73 -13.96 23.81
CA GLY A 19 -11.33 -15.06 24.69
C GLY A 19 -12.06 -16.38 24.41
N TYR A 20 -13.22 -16.37 23.76
CA TYR A 20 -14.03 -17.56 23.49
C TYR A 20 -13.27 -18.64 22.71
N SER A 21 -12.49 -18.26 21.69
CA SER A 21 -11.88 -19.23 20.76
C SER A 21 -10.87 -20.16 21.45
N ALA A 22 -10.11 -19.66 22.43
CA ALA A 22 -9.01 -20.41 23.04
C ALA A 22 -9.46 -21.67 23.81
N PRO A 23 -10.50 -21.64 24.67
CA PRO A 23 -11.06 -22.85 25.28
C PRO A 23 -12.08 -23.56 24.37
N ALA A 24 -12.81 -22.83 23.52
CA ALA A 24 -13.91 -23.41 22.75
C ALA A 24 -13.44 -24.27 21.57
N VAL A 25 -12.37 -23.90 20.85
CA VAL A 25 -11.89 -24.68 19.70
C VAL A 25 -11.40 -26.07 20.13
N PRO A 26 -10.53 -26.22 21.16
CA PRO A 26 -10.16 -27.55 21.66
C PRO A 26 -11.35 -28.36 22.21
N SER A 27 -12.33 -27.68 22.82
CA SER A 27 -13.57 -28.31 23.30
C SER A 27 -14.42 -28.85 22.14
N MET A 28 -14.51 -28.14 21.01
CA MET A 28 -15.22 -28.60 19.81
C MET A 28 -14.51 -29.81 19.16
N GLU A 29 -13.19 -29.78 19.06
CA GLU A 29 -12.40 -30.89 18.50
C GLU A 29 -12.58 -32.20 19.27
N THR A 30 -12.78 -32.11 20.60
CA THR A 30 -12.92 -33.28 21.47
C THR A 30 -14.36 -33.81 21.57
N LEU A 31 -15.35 -32.92 21.69
CA LEU A 31 -16.75 -33.32 21.90
C LEU A 31 -17.50 -33.57 20.59
N ASN A 32 -17.26 -32.77 19.55
CA ASN A 32 -18.00 -32.80 18.29
C ASN A 32 -17.06 -32.60 17.08
N PRO A 33 -16.26 -33.62 16.70
CA PRO A 33 -15.30 -33.50 15.61
C PRO A 33 -15.93 -33.16 14.25
N GLU A 34 -17.21 -33.46 14.04
CA GLU A 34 -17.96 -33.08 12.83
C GLU A 34 -18.12 -31.55 12.64
N LEU A 35 -18.07 -30.78 13.74
CA LEU A 35 -18.09 -29.31 13.68
C LEU A 35 -16.76 -28.72 13.19
N LEU A 36 -15.65 -29.46 13.33
CA LEU A 36 -14.31 -29.06 12.92
C LEU A 36 -13.63 -30.19 12.11
N PRO A 37 -14.14 -30.53 10.92
CA PRO A 37 -13.70 -31.72 10.20
C PRO A 37 -12.26 -31.64 9.69
N ASN A 38 -11.71 -30.43 9.53
CA ASN A 38 -10.34 -30.19 9.07
C ASN A 38 -9.70 -29.01 9.82
N LYS A 39 -8.37 -29.05 10.02
CA LYS A 39 -7.58 -27.93 10.61
C LYS A 39 -7.78 -26.60 9.88
N PHE A 40 -8.08 -26.65 8.57
CA PHE A 40 -8.46 -25.47 7.80
C PHE A 40 -9.70 -24.76 8.37
N ILE A 41 -10.74 -25.52 8.72
CA ILE A 41 -12.00 -25.00 9.29
C ILE A 41 -11.78 -24.51 10.72
N ALA A 42 -10.95 -25.18 11.52
CA ALA A 42 -10.55 -24.69 12.84
C ALA A 42 -9.86 -23.30 12.75
N SER A 43 -8.91 -23.15 11.83
CA SER A 43 -8.25 -21.86 11.55
C SER A 43 -9.25 -20.76 11.12
N TRP A 44 -10.25 -21.08 10.30
CA TRP A 44 -11.31 -20.14 9.92
C TRP A 44 -12.22 -19.76 11.08
N THR A 45 -12.51 -20.69 12.00
CA THR A 45 -13.38 -20.45 13.17
C THR A 45 -12.78 -19.39 14.10
N SER A 46 -11.46 -19.34 14.20
CA SER A 46 -10.71 -18.35 14.98
C SER A 46 -10.50 -17.02 14.23
N SER A 47 -10.36 -17.04 12.90
CA SER A 47 -10.05 -15.85 12.09
C SER A 47 -11.26 -15.11 11.52
N ILE A 48 -12.44 -15.75 11.39
CA ILE A 48 -13.63 -15.10 10.81
C ILE A 48 -14.18 -13.91 11.64
N PRO A 49 -14.14 -13.89 13.00
CA PRO A 49 -14.67 -12.73 13.72
C PRO A 49 -13.89 -11.42 13.50
N PRO A 50 -12.54 -11.39 13.52
CA PRO A 50 -11.79 -10.19 13.11
C PRO A 50 -12.14 -9.68 11.72
N LEU A 51 -12.38 -10.58 10.75
CA LEU A 51 -12.82 -10.20 9.40
C LEU A 51 -14.23 -9.57 9.42
N GLY A 52 -15.17 -10.19 10.13
CA GLY A 52 -16.50 -9.61 10.37
C GLY A 52 -16.41 -8.25 11.07
N ALA A 53 -15.50 -8.10 12.02
CA ALA A 53 -15.26 -6.87 12.78
C ALA A 53 -14.67 -5.76 11.91
N CYS A 54 -13.78 -6.09 10.96
CA CYS A 54 -13.28 -5.14 9.97
C CYS A 54 -14.43 -4.52 9.17
N ILE A 55 -15.35 -5.36 8.67
CA ILE A 55 -16.56 -4.93 7.93
C ILE A 55 -17.46 -4.09 8.85
N GLY A 56 -17.71 -4.56 10.08
CA GLY A 56 -18.52 -3.85 11.08
C GLY A 56 -17.98 -2.46 11.41
N SER A 57 -16.65 -2.28 11.50
CA SER A 57 -16.02 -0.99 11.78
C SER A 57 -16.14 0.00 10.61
N ILE A 58 -16.12 -0.46 9.36
CA ILE A 58 -16.39 0.40 8.20
C ILE A 58 -17.84 0.93 8.25
N VAL A 59 -18.79 0.06 8.60
CA VAL A 59 -20.21 0.39 8.72
C VAL A 59 -20.48 1.30 9.93
N ALA A 60 -19.72 1.16 11.01
CA ALA A 60 -19.87 1.94 12.24
C ALA A 60 -19.73 3.44 12.01
N GLY A 61 -18.82 3.88 11.14
CA GLY A 61 -18.55 5.29 10.87
C GLY A 61 -19.78 6.07 10.39
N PRO A 62 -20.37 5.68 9.25
CA PRO A 62 -21.62 6.27 8.77
C PRO A 62 -22.77 6.16 9.79
N LEU A 63 -22.95 5.01 10.44
CA LEU A 63 -24.01 4.82 11.46
C LEU A 63 -23.87 5.82 12.62
N MET A 64 -22.67 5.95 13.19
CA MET A 64 -22.40 6.88 14.29
C MET A 64 -22.69 8.33 13.92
N HIS A 65 -22.54 8.69 12.64
CA HIS A 65 -22.86 10.03 12.16
C HIS A 65 -24.37 10.26 12.04
N TYR A 66 -25.11 9.32 11.44
CA TYR A 66 -26.54 9.49 11.13
C TYR A 66 -27.46 9.18 12.31
N ILE A 67 -27.31 8.02 12.95
CA ILE A 67 -28.18 7.58 14.04
C ILE A 67 -27.61 7.90 15.43
N GLY A 68 -26.32 8.25 15.49
CA GLY A 68 -25.63 8.58 16.73
C GLY A 68 -25.01 7.37 17.43
N ARG A 69 -24.09 7.67 18.36
CA ARG A 69 -23.22 6.67 19.00
C ARG A 69 -23.99 5.65 19.85
N LYS A 70 -24.95 6.11 20.65
CA LYS A 70 -25.83 5.24 21.47
C LYS A 70 -26.53 4.19 20.62
N TYR A 71 -27.20 4.60 19.55
CA TYR A 71 -27.98 3.68 18.73
C TYR A 71 -27.11 2.77 17.88
N THR A 72 -25.90 3.20 17.51
CA THR A 72 -24.95 2.32 16.82
C THR A 72 -24.57 1.12 17.71
N ILE A 73 -24.29 1.37 19.00
CA ILE A 73 -24.03 0.29 19.98
C ILE A 73 -25.31 -0.54 20.22
N LEU A 74 -26.47 0.11 20.30
CA LEU A 74 -27.75 -0.57 20.50
C LEU A 74 -28.11 -1.49 19.32
N CYS A 75 -27.77 -1.12 18.09
CA CYS A 75 -27.98 -1.99 16.92
C CYS A 75 -27.13 -3.26 17.01
N ALA A 76 -25.93 -3.18 17.58
CA ALA A 76 -25.05 -4.32 17.75
C ALA A 76 -25.54 -5.32 18.83
N GLY A 77 -26.29 -4.86 19.84
CA GLY A 77 -26.75 -5.70 20.96
C GLY A 77 -27.62 -6.89 20.54
N PRO A 78 -28.79 -6.68 19.91
CA PRO A 78 -29.66 -7.76 19.43
C PRO A 78 -28.98 -8.66 18.41
N THR A 79 -28.15 -8.12 17.52
CA THR A 79 -27.40 -8.93 16.55
C THR A 79 -26.34 -9.80 17.23
N TRP A 80 -25.81 -9.38 18.38
CA TRP A 80 -24.88 -10.19 19.18
C TRP A 80 -25.60 -11.35 19.88
N VAL A 81 -26.81 -11.11 20.38
CA VAL A 81 -27.68 -12.16 20.95
C VAL A 81 -27.99 -13.22 19.89
N VAL A 82 -28.42 -12.80 18.70
CA VAL A 82 -28.67 -13.72 17.57
C VAL A 82 -27.41 -14.50 17.19
N SER A 83 -26.25 -13.83 17.14
CA SER A 83 -24.98 -14.48 16.87
C SER A 83 -24.65 -15.59 17.87
N TRP A 84 -24.76 -15.32 19.18
CA TRP A 84 -24.48 -16.32 20.20
C TRP A 84 -25.50 -17.46 20.23
N LEU A 85 -26.78 -17.18 19.93
CA LEU A 85 -27.79 -18.22 19.80
C LEU A 85 -27.50 -19.17 18.63
N ILE A 86 -27.03 -18.64 17.49
CA ILE A 86 -26.61 -19.44 16.34
C ILE A 86 -25.39 -20.30 16.71
N ILE A 87 -24.41 -19.73 17.43
CA ILE A 87 -23.23 -20.49 17.88
C ILE A 87 -23.64 -21.59 18.85
N ALA A 88 -24.43 -21.26 19.88
CA ALA A 88 -24.80 -22.21 20.93
C ALA A 88 -25.63 -23.40 20.43
N ASN A 89 -26.33 -23.25 19.31
CA ASN A 89 -27.18 -24.29 18.71
C ASN A 89 -26.68 -24.75 17.34
N ALA A 90 -25.38 -24.60 17.04
CA ALA A 90 -24.85 -24.89 15.71
C ALA A 90 -24.84 -26.40 15.42
N PRO A 91 -25.62 -26.90 14.41
CA PRO A 91 -25.62 -28.32 14.05
C PRO A 91 -24.48 -28.68 13.10
N ASN A 92 -23.97 -27.71 12.33
CA ASN A 92 -22.93 -27.88 11.32
C ASN A 92 -21.94 -26.72 11.37
N TRP A 93 -20.73 -26.93 10.85
CA TRP A 93 -19.67 -25.91 10.81
C TRP A 93 -20.07 -24.61 10.09
N HIS A 94 -20.99 -24.68 9.12
CA HIS A 94 -21.52 -23.49 8.44
C HIS A 94 -22.24 -22.53 9.39
N TYR A 95 -23.07 -23.04 10.31
CA TYR A 95 -23.79 -22.21 11.29
C TYR A 95 -22.80 -21.58 12.27
N LEU A 96 -21.79 -22.35 12.69
CA LEU A 96 -20.70 -21.84 13.52
C LEU A 96 -19.99 -20.67 12.83
N MET A 97 -19.66 -20.78 11.54
CA MET A 97 -19.02 -19.70 10.77
C MET A 97 -19.90 -18.45 10.66
N ILE A 98 -21.19 -18.62 10.37
CA ILE A 98 -22.15 -17.50 10.28
C ILE A 98 -22.25 -16.80 11.63
N GLY A 99 -22.43 -17.56 12.71
CA GLY A 99 -22.50 -17.03 14.07
C GLY A 99 -21.23 -16.29 14.47
N ARG A 100 -20.05 -16.84 14.16
CA ARG A 100 -18.74 -16.24 14.46
C ARG A 100 -18.46 -14.99 13.63
N GLY A 101 -18.86 -14.98 12.35
CA GLY A 101 -18.79 -13.79 11.51
C GLY A 101 -19.70 -12.67 12.03
N LEU A 102 -20.92 -13.00 12.47
CA LEU A 102 -21.88 -12.03 13.00
C LEU A 102 -21.45 -11.45 14.35
N SER A 103 -20.86 -12.24 15.25
CA SER A 103 -20.28 -11.72 16.50
C SER A 103 -19.11 -10.79 16.22
N GLY A 104 -18.28 -11.13 15.23
CA GLY A 104 -17.25 -10.24 14.68
C GLY A 104 -17.83 -8.91 14.22
N PHE A 105 -18.86 -8.93 13.37
CA PHE A 105 -19.52 -7.72 12.90
C PHE A 105 -20.02 -6.82 14.04
N CYS A 106 -20.58 -7.41 15.11
CA CYS A 106 -21.00 -6.70 16.31
C CYS A 106 -19.83 -6.05 17.07
N VAL A 107 -18.68 -6.73 17.16
CA VAL A 107 -17.43 -6.16 17.71
C VAL A 107 -17.01 -4.94 16.89
N GLY A 108 -17.05 -5.06 15.56
CA GLY A 108 -16.69 -3.98 14.64
C GLY A 108 -17.57 -2.74 14.78
N LEU A 109 -18.88 -2.92 14.99
CA LEU A 109 -19.83 -1.82 15.25
C LEU A 109 -19.61 -1.18 16.62
N SER A 110 -19.36 -1.99 17.65
CA SER A 110 -19.32 -1.54 19.04
C SER A 110 -17.99 -0.91 19.44
N LEU A 111 -16.86 -1.44 18.95
CA LEU A 111 -15.52 -0.99 19.35
C LEU A 111 -15.28 0.52 19.11
N PRO A 112 -15.35 1.06 17.87
CA PRO A 112 -15.14 2.50 17.64
C PRO A 112 -16.25 3.36 18.29
N SER A 113 -17.49 2.85 18.30
CA SER A 113 -18.65 3.57 18.85
C SER A 113 -18.55 3.78 20.36
N ALA A 114 -18.10 2.75 21.08
CA ALA A 114 -17.92 2.81 22.53
C ALA A 114 -16.78 3.76 22.93
N GLN A 115 -15.63 3.78 22.22
CA GLN A 115 -14.55 4.74 22.53
C GLN A 115 -15.01 6.19 22.42
N ILE A 116 -15.68 6.50 21.31
CA ILE A 116 -16.14 7.87 21.07
C ILE A 116 -17.22 8.24 22.07
N TYR A 117 -18.12 7.32 22.39
CA TYR A 117 -19.15 7.57 23.39
C TYR A 117 -18.56 7.84 24.78
N VAL A 118 -17.56 7.08 25.23
CA VAL A 118 -16.88 7.34 26.52
C VAL A 118 -16.21 8.71 26.52
N THR A 119 -15.46 9.04 25.46
CA THR A 119 -14.70 10.31 25.39
C THR A 119 -15.62 11.54 25.28
N GLU A 120 -16.75 11.45 24.59
CA GLU A 120 -17.73 12.54 24.46
C GLU A 120 -18.56 12.76 25.72
N CYS A 121 -18.72 11.74 26.56
CA CYS A 121 -19.52 11.80 27.78
C CYS A 121 -18.68 11.98 29.07
N THR A 122 -17.37 12.19 28.95
CA THR A 122 -16.43 12.31 30.09
C THR A 122 -15.81 13.70 30.19
N ASP A 123 -15.70 14.21 31.42
CA ASP A 123 -15.01 15.47 31.72
C ASP A 123 -13.52 15.40 31.29
N PRO A 124 -13.02 16.39 30.53
CA PRO A 124 -11.61 16.47 30.11
C PRO A 124 -10.58 16.19 31.20
N LYS A 125 -10.83 16.59 32.46
CA LYS A 125 -9.89 16.42 33.58
C LYS A 125 -9.60 14.96 33.95
N ILE A 126 -10.56 14.07 33.70
CA ILE A 126 -10.47 12.64 34.06
C ILE A 126 -10.49 11.73 32.83
N ARG A 127 -10.37 12.30 31.62
CA ARG A 127 -10.41 11.53 30.35
C ARG A 127 -9.31 10.49 30.24
N GLY A 128 -8.11 10.73 30.78
CA GLY A 128 -7.00 9.76 30.76
C GLY A 128 -7.32 8.49 31.56
N VAL A 129 -7.75 8.67 32.82
CA VAL A 129 -8.13 7.57 33.72
C VAL A 129 -9.35 6.83 33.18
N ILE A 130 -10.41 7.54 32.79
CA ILE A 130 -11.64 6.92 32.26
C ILE A 130 -11.41 6.28 30.88
N GLY A 131 -10.51 6.83 30.06
CA GLY A 131 -10.16 6.30 28.75
C GLY A 131 -9.48 4.93 28.79
N SER A 132 -8.97 4.52 29.95
CA SER A 132 -8.30 3.23 30.16
C SER A 132 -9.23 2.12 30.67
N PHE A 133 -10.44 2.45 31.15
CA PHE A 133 -11.46 1.47 31.56
C PHE A 133 -11.88 0.49 30.44
N PRO A 134 -12.02 0.91 29.18
CA PRO A 134 -12.23 0.00 28.05
C PRO A 134 -11.26 -1.18 27.99
N SER A 135 -9.96 -0.94 28.18
CA SER A 135 -8.93 -1.98 28.13
C SER A 135 -9.05 -2.95 29.31
N ILE A 136 -9.31 -2.44 30.50
CA ILE A 136 -9.52 -3.27 31.70
C ILE A 136 -10.75 -4.15 31.51
N SER A 137 -11.85 -3.58 31.04
CA SER A 137 -13.10 -4.31 30.84
C SER A 137 -12.98 -5.37 29.74
N MET A 138 -12.24 -5.09 28.66
CA MET A 138 -11.90 -6.09 27.66
C MET A 138 -11.11 -7.26 28.26
N SER A 139 -10.10 -7.00 29.08
CA SER A 139 -9.33 -8.06 29.75
C SER A 139 -10.14 -8.85 30.76
N SER A 140 -11.05 -8.20 31.50
CA SER A 140 -12.00 -8.91 32.37
C SER A 140 -12.91 -9.84 31.58
N GLY A 141 -13.34 -9.44 30.39
CA GLY A 141 -14.12 -10.29 29.49
C GLY A 141 -13.32 -11.50 28.98
N VAL A 142 -12.06 -11.30 28.58
CA VAL A 142 -11.18 -12.42 28.18
C VAL A 142 -10.96 -13.40 29.33
N LEU A 143 -10.65 -12.90 30.52
CA LEU A 143 -10.46 -13.74 31.71
C LEU A 143 -11.73 -14.52 32.06
N MET A 144 -12.91 -13.89 31.95
CA MET A 144 -14.18 -14.56 32.20
C MET A 144 -14.42 -15.70 31.19
N ALA A 145 -14.09 -15.50 29.92
CA ALA A 145 -14.19 -16.57 28.90
C ALA A 145 -13.27 -17.75 29.23
N TYR A 146 -12.06 -17.51 29.75
CA TYR A 146 -11.14 -18.57 30.15
C TYR A 146 -11.61 -19.34 31.39
N ILE A 147 -12.10 -18.63 32.41
CA ILE A 147 -12.64 -19.24 33.62
C ILE A 147 -13.86 -20.10 33.27
N PHE A 148 -14.85 -19.54 32.57
CA PHE A 148 -16.03 -20.30 32.18
C PHE A 148 -15.73 -21.41 31.16
N GLY A 149 -14.77 -21.22 30.26
CA GLY A 149 -14.33 -22.25 29.33
C GLY A 149 -13.64 -23.44 30.00
N THR A 150 -13.27 -23.33 31.28
CA THR A 150 -12.75 -24.45 32.07
C THR A 150 -13.88 -25.33 32.63
N PHE A 151 -15.06 -24.75 32.86
CA PHE A 151 -16.21 -25.46 33.46
C PHE A 151 -17.28 -25.86 32.45
N PHE A 152 -17.42 -25.12 31.35
CA PHE A 152 -18.47 -25.30 30.35
C PHE A 152 -17.89 -25.71 29.00
N ALA A 153 -18.59 -26.60 28.30
CA ALA A 153 -18.33 -26.91 26.90
C ALA A 153 -18.63 -25.70 25.99
N TRP A 154 -18.16 -25.77 24.74
CA TRP A 154 -18.23 -24.68 23.76
C TRP A 154 -19.63 -24.08 23.56
N ASP A 155 -20.68 -24.89 23.65
CA ASP A 155 -22.10 -24.53 23.50
C ASP A 155 -22.66 -23.80 24.72
N HIS A 156 -22.46 -24.35 25.92
CA HIS A 156 -22.84 -23.71 27.18
C HIS A 156 -22.05 -22.42 27.42
N LEU A 157 -20.78 -22.38 27.01
CA LEU A 157 -19.98 -21.15 27.03
C LEU A 157 -20.60 -20.07 26.12
N ALA A 158 -21.12 -20.44 24.94
CA ALA A 158 -21.83 -19.51 24.07
C ALA A 158 -23.13 -18.98 24.69
N TRP A 159 -23.87 -19.82 25.44
CA TRP A 159 -25.04 -19.38 26.22
C TRP A 159 -24.68 -18.35 27.29
N THR A 160 -23.56 -18.52 28.02
CA THR A 160 -23.11 -17.52 29.00
C THR A 160 -22.82 -16.17 28.33
N CYS A 161 -22.19 -16.20 27.15
CA CYS A 161 -21.88 -14.99 26.38
C CYS A 161 -23.14 -14.31 25.84
N CYS A 162 -24.16 -15.09 25.47
CA CYS A 162 -25.48 -14.59 25.11
C CYS A 162 -26.13 -13.81 26.26
N GLY A 163 -26.09 -14.35 27.49
CA GLY A 163 -26.64 -13.69 28.67
C GLY A 163 -25.99 -12.33 28.95
N VAL A 164 -24.67 -12.25 28.80
CA VAL A 164 -23.93 -10.99 28.96
C VAL A 164 -24.29 -9.97 27.87
N ALA A 165 -24.50 -10.40 26.63
CA ALA A 165 -24.93 -9.53 25.52
C ALA A 165 -26.35 -8.97 25.71
N VAL A 166 -27.27 -9.75 26.29
CA VAL A 166 -28.60 -9.27 26.70
C VAL A 166 -28.45 -8.19 27.78
N GLY A 167 -27.62 -8.43 28.78
CA GLY A 167 -27.31 -7.46 29.84
C GLY A 167 -26.78 -6.13 29.30
N LEU A 168 -25.83 -6.18 28.35
CA LEU A 168 -25.34 -4.99 27.65
C LEU A 168 -26.48 -4.23 26.96
N THR A 169 -27.34 -4.93 26.21
CA THR A 169 -28.45 -4.32 25.48
C THR A 169 -29.41 -3.60 26.43
N MET A 170 -29.76 -4.23 27.54
CA MET A 170 -30.64 -3.64 28.57
C MET A 170 -30.02 -2.39 29.22
N ILE A 171 -28.73 -2.46 29.59
CA ILE A 171 -28.01 -1.32 30.18
C ILE A 171 -27.95 -0.15 29.19
N MET A 172 -27.67 -0.42 27.91
CA MET A 172 -27.55 0.63 26.89
C MET A 172 -28.87 1.34 26.57
N ILE A 173 -30.03 0.72 26.82
CA ILE A 173 -31.33 1.38 26.68
C ILE A 173 -31.45 2.56 27.66
N ALA A 174 -31.00 2.38 28.90
CA ALA A 174 -31.09 3.38 29.98
C ALA A 174 -30.12 4.57 29.82
N MET A 175 -29.11 4.45 28.96
CA MET A 175 -28.04 5.45 28.83
C MET A 175 -28.46 6.69 28.03
N PRO A 176 -27.96 7.90 28.34
CA PRO A 176 -28.30 9.11 27.58
C PRO A 176 -27.65 9.11 26.18
N ARG A 177 -28.08 10.02 25.31
CA ARG A 177 -27.41 10.23 24.01
C ARG A 177 -26.16 11.10 24.23
N SER A 178 -25.18 11.01 23.32
CA SER A 178 -23.99 11.85 23.39
C SER A 178 -24.37 13.33 23.26
N PRO A 179 -23.95 14.21 24.20
CA PRO A 179 -24.27 15.62 24.15
C PRO A 179 -23.55 16.35 22.99
N VAL A 180 -22.33 15.91 22.65
CA VAL A 180 -21.56 16.46 21.53
C VAL A 180 -22.24 16.15 20.20
N TRP A 181 -22.74 14.93 20.03
CA TRP A 181 -23.51 14.55 18.85
C TRP A 181 -24.80 15.36 18.72
N LEU A 182 -25.56 15.52 19.81
CA LEU A 182 -26.82 16.26 19.81
C LEU A 182 -26.63 17.72 19.42
N ARG A 183 -25.58 18.38 19.94
CA ARG A 183 -25.20 19.74 19.53
C ARG A 183 -24.82 19.82 18.05
N SER A 184 -24.08 18.84 17.53
CA SER A 184 -23.74 18.80 16.09
C SER A 184 -24.95 18.66 15.15
N LYS A 185 -26.09 18.20 15.68
CA LYS A 185 -27.37 18.10 14.95
C LYS A 185 -28.34 19.24 15.31
N ASN A 186 -27.87 20.32 15.93
CA ASN A 186 -28.67 21.47 16.37
C ASN A 186 -29.81 21.13 17.35
N ARG A 187 -29.70 20.03 18.12
CA ARG A 187 -30.69 19.60 19.13
C ARG A 187 -30.28 20.03 20.53
N ASN A 188 -30.25 21.34 20.76
CA ASN A 188 -29.67 21.92 21.98
C ASN A 188 -30.42 21.55 23.27
N SER A 189 -31.76 21.51 23.23
CA SER A 189 -32.59 21.13 24.39
C SER A 189 -32.35 19.68 24.87
N GLU A 190 -32.19 18.74 23.95
CA GLU A 190 -31.83 17.36 24.28
C GLU A 190 -30.38 17.22 24.75
N ALA A 191 -29.47 18.04 24.21
CA ALA A 191 -28.08 18.07 24.63
C ALA A 191 -27.99 18.55 26.09
N GLU A 192 -28.72 19.60 26.46
CA GLU A 192 -28.82 20.07 27.85
C GLU A 192 -29.36 18.98 28.79
N ARG A 193 -30.43 18.28 28.40
CA ARG A 193 -30.97 17.16 29.19
C ARG A 193 -29.93 16.07 29.41
N SER A 194 -29.14 15.76 28.38
CA SER A 194 -28.05 14.77 28.47
C SER A 194 -26.91 15.26 29.36
N ILE A 195 -26.55 16.54 29.30
CA ILE A 195 -25.53 17.18 30.16
C ILE A 195 -25.98 17.21 31.63
N LYS A 196 -27.24 17.54 31.90
CA LYS A 196 -27.83 17.51 33.25
C LYS A 196 -27.80 16.10 33.83
N TRP A 197 -28.21 15.10 33.04
CA TRP A 197 -28.12 13.70 33.45
C TRP A 197 -26.67 13.25 33.73
N LEU A 198 -25.71 13.74 32.95
CA LEU A 198 -24.28 13.47 33.14
C LEU A 198 -23.65 14.24 34.31
N GLY A 199 -24.35 15.20 34.93
CA GLY A 199 -23.82 16.04 36.00
C GLY A 199 -22.72 17.02 35.54
N LEU A 200 -22.67 17.34 34.24
CA LEU A 200 -21.65 18.23 33.64
C LEU A 200 -22.08 19.71 33.62
N GLU A 201 -22.98 20.11 34.53
CA GLU A 201 -23.67 21.41 34.53
C GLU A 201 -22.73 22.61 34.73
N SER A 202 -21.66 22.46 35.51
CA SER A 202 -20.67 23.52 35.74
C SER A 202 -19.90 23.93 34.48
N GLN A 203 -19.78 23.05 33.49
CA GLN A 203 -19.13 23.34 32.21
C GLN A 203 -20.09 23.89 31.15
N ALA A 204 -21.38 23.54 31.20
CA ALA A 204 -22.39 24.12 30.31
C ALA A 204 -22.43 25.65 30.47
N LYS A 205 -22.38 26.13 31.73
CA LYS A 205 -22.28 27.55 32.06
C LYS A 205 -20.99 28.23 31.56
N ASN A 206 -19.84 27.56 31.59
CA ASN A 206 -18.57 28.14 31.11
C ASN A 206 -18.49 28.24 29.58
N VAL A 207 -19.12 27.28 28.87
CA VAL A 207 -19.22 27.29 27.39
C VAL A 207 -20.32 28.26 26.92
N GLU A 208 -21.43 28.38 27.64
CA GLU A 208 -22.42 29.44 27.40
C GLU A 208 -21.86 30.81 27.71
N MET A 209 -21.10 31.00 28.80
CA MET A 209 -20.50 32.29 29.14
C MET A 209 -19.46 32.72 28.10
N SER A 210 -18.71 31.78 27.50
CA SER A 210 -17.80 32.10 26.40
C SER A 210 -18.50 32.37 25.06
N LEU A 211 -19.69 31.80 24.81
CA LEU A 211 -20.52 32.11 23.64
C LEU A 211 -21.35 33.40 23.81
N HIS A 212 -21.85 33.69 25.02
CA HIS A 212 -22.64 34.89 25.32
C HIS A 212 -21.77 36.14 25.50
N VAL A 213 -20.51 36.01 25.90
CA VAL A 213 -19.52 37.11 25.89
C VAL A 213 -19.20 37.55 24.45
N ILE A 214 -19.33 36.67 23.46
CA ILE A 214 -19.16 37.02 22.04
C ILE A 214 -20.37 37.81 21.49
N GLU A 215 -21.56 37.62 22.07
CA GLU A 215 -22.79 38.30 21.59
C GLU A 215 -23.10 39.65 22.28
N LYS A 216 -22.51 39.96 23.45
CA LYS A 216 -22.90 41.15 24.26
C LYS A 216 -21.75 42.06 24.70
N GLY A 217 -20.71 42.22 23.89
CA GLY A 217 -19.71 43.28 24.07
C GLY A 217 -20.03 44.52 23.21
N PRO A 218 -20.21 45.72 23.78
CA PRO A 218 -20.30 46.93 22.98
C PRO A 218 -18.88 47.36 22.54
N GLU A 219 -18.76 47.72 21.26
CA GLU A 219 -17.59 48.24 20.55
C GLU A 219 -16.55 47.27 19.93
N LYS A 220 -16.45 47.44 18.61
CA LYS A 220 -15.49 46.97 17.60
C LYS A 220 -14.14 46.46 18.12
N GLN A 221 -13.84 45.19 17.84
CA GLN A 221 -12.53 44.83 17.28
C GLN A 221 -12.65 43.64 16.32
N SER A 222 -12.22 43.90 15.09
CA SER A 222 -12.16 43.00 13.95
C SER A 222 -11.25 41.80 14.22
N ILE A 223 -11.84 40.69 14.63
CA ILE A 223 -11.32 39.36 14.30
C ILE A 223 -12.32 38.81 13.29
N THR A 224 -11.89 38.77 12.03
CA THR A 224 -12.66 38.29 10.90
C THR A 224 -13.06 36.84 11.13
N ALA A 225 -14.22 36.65 11.76
CA ALA A 225 -15.02 35.45 11.59
C ALA A 225 -15.40 35.42 10.11
N THR A 226 -14.55 34.79 9.30
CA THR A 226 -14.88 34.42 7.94
C THR A 226 -16.19 33.65 8.04
N LYS A 227 -17.25 34.23 7.45
CA LYS A 227 -18.49 33.52 7.17
C LYS A 227 -18.11 32.26 6.40
N VAL A 228 -17.94 31.16 7.11
CA VAL A 228 -17.89 29.81 6.54
C VAL A 228 -19.24 29.67 5.85
N SER A 229 -19.20 29.69 4.52
CA SER A 229 -20.32 29.37 3.66
C SER A 229 -20.97 28.09 4.16
N SER A 230 -22.25 28.20 4.50
CA SER A 230 -23.15 27.20 5.06
C SER A 230 -23.49 26.06 4.09
N ASP A 231 -22.59 25.72 3.15
CA ASP A 231 -22.82 24.75 2.07
C ASP A 231 -21.73 23.67 1.93
N ASP A 232 -20.60 23.77 2.64
CA ASP A 232 -19.57 22.74 2.58
C ASP A 232 -19.79 21.66 3.65
N ASN A 233 -20.26 20.49 3.19
CA ASN A 233 -20.47 19.31 4.02
C ASN A 233 -19.14 18.91 4.71
N PRO A 234 -19.03 18.97 6.06
CA PRO A 234 -17.79 18.68 6.80
C PRO A 234 -17.30 17.22 6.67
N HIS A 235 -18.08 16.38 5.99
CA HIS A 235 -17.87 14.96 5.72
C HIS A 235 -17.45 14.65 4.27
N SER A 236 -17.14 15.66 3.47
CA SER A 236 -16.60 15.43 2.12
C SER A 236 -15.30 14.63 2.20
N TRP A 237 -15.17 13.56 1.41
CA TRP A 237 -13.95 12.75 1.30
C TRP A 237 -12.68 13.58 1.00
N LYS A 238 -12.88 14.75 0.39
CA LYS A 238 -11.85 15.76 0.14
C LYS A 238 -11.29 16.39 1.41
N THR A 239 -12.11 16.58 2.44
CA THR A 239 -11.67 17.15 3.72
C THR A 239 -10.79 16.16 4.49
N LEU A 240 -11.06 14.85 4.37
CA LEU A 240 -10.26 13.77 4.99
C LEU A 240 -8.85 13.62 4.39
N MET A 241 -8.66 13.96 3.11
CA MET A 241 -7.36 13.88 2.44
C MET A 241 -6.47 15.11 2.66
N SER A 242 -6.93 16.10 3.43
CA SER A 242 -6.10 17.26 3.76
C SER A 242 -4.97 16.88 4.72
N ARG A 243 -3.79 17.48 4.51
CA ARG A 243 -2.56 17.20 5.29
C ARG A 243 -2.72 17.23 6.82
N PRO A 244 -3.51 18.15 7.43
CA PRO A 244 -3.69 18.20 8.87
C PRO A 244 -4.40 16.97 9.47
N ILE A 245 -5.14 16.22 8.65
CA ILE A 245 -5.86 15.00 9.05
C ILE A 245 -5.08 13.75 8.65
N LEU A 246 -4.41 13.78 7.49
CA LEU A 246 -3.70 12.62 6.96
C LEU A 246 -2.47 12.24 7.79
N MET A 247 -1.73 13.21 8.35
CA MET A 247 -0.54 12.91 9.16
C MET A 247 -0.90 12.26 10.51
N PRO A 248 -1.85 12.78 11.31
CA PRO A 248 -2.36 12.08 12.50
C PRO A 248 -2.97 10.71 12.18
N LEU A 249 -3.71 10.61 11.06
CA LEU A 249 -4.28 9.33 10.61
C LEU A 249 -3.17 8.32 10.29
N ALA A 250 -2.15 8.71 9.52
CA ALA A 250 -1.05 7.81 9.13
C ALA A 250 -0.24 7.32 10.34
N ILE A 251 0.06 8.21 11.30
CA ILE A 251 0.70 7.82 12.57
C ILE A 251 -0.17 6.81 13.30
N GLY A 252 -1.48 7.06 13.34
CA GLY A 252 -2.42 6.19 14.01
C GLY A 252 -2.57 4.81 13.37
N LEU A 253 -2.78 4.76 12.05
CA LEU A 253 -2.90 3.50 11.29
C LEU A 253 -1.64 2.65 11.42
N THR A 254 -0.47 3.28 11.35
CA THR A 254 0.82 2.58 11.48
C THR A 254 1.01 2.03 12.88
N LEU A 255 0.67 2.81 13.92
CA LEU A 255 0.78 2.37 15.31
C LEU A 255 -0.15 1.18 15.62
N LEU A 256 -1.38 1.19 15.10
CA LEU A 256 -2.32 0.06 15.23
C LEU A 256 -1.86 -1.17 14.44
N ALA A 257 -1.30 -0.98 13.23
CA ALA A 257 -0.74 -2.09 12.48
C ALA A 257 0.43 -2.76 13.22
N ILE A 258 1.37 -1.97 13.76
CA ILE A 258 2.49 -2.46 14.57
C ILE A 258 1.99 -3.20 15.82
N GLN A 259 0.98 -2.65 16.50
CA GLN A 259 0.37 -3.28 17.67
C GLN A 259 -0.11 -4.71 17.33
N GLN A 260 -0.78 -4.90 16.19
CA GLN A 260 -1.28 -6.20 15.76
C GLN A 260 -0.18 -7.15 15.29
N LEU A 261 0.75 -6.63 14.50
CA LEU A 261 1.90 -7.38 13.97
C LEU A 261 2.88 -7.86 15.03
N SER A 262 2.75 -7.40 16.28
CA SER A 262 3.51 -7.89 17.44
C SER A 262 3.22 -9.35 17.81
N GLY A 263 2.18 -9.95 17.25
CA GLY A 263 1.80 -11.35 17.50
C GLY A 263 0.92 -11.57 18.73
N ILE A 264 0.49 -10.50 19.42
CA ILE A 264 -0.37 -10.59 20.61
C ILE A 264 -1.65 -11.40 20.39
N ASP A 265 -2.34 -11.18 19.28
CA ASP A 265 -3.62 -11.86 19.03
C ASP A 265 -3.42 -13.34 18.66
N SER A 266 -2.30 -13.70 18.02
CA SER A 266 -1.93 -15.10 17.86
C SER A 266 -1.68 -15.76 19.21
N ILE A 267 -0.96 -15.08 20.10
CA ILE A 267 -0.69 -15.57 21.46
C ILE A 267 -2.00 -15.79 22.23
N ILE A 268 -2.92 -14.82 22.21
CA ILE A 268 -4.22 -14.90 22.93
C ILE A 268 -5.11 -16.01 22.36
N PHE A 269 -5.22 -16.14 21.03
CA PHE A 269 -6.14 -17.10 20.41
C PHE A 269 -5.61 -18.53 20.47
N PHE A 270 -4.29 -18.72 20.41
CA PHE A 270 -3.65 -20.04 20.37
C PHE A 270 -2.86 -20.35 21.64
N THR A 271 -3.16 -19.69 22.78
CA THR A 271 -2.42 -19.85 24.05
C THR A 271 -2.30 -21.34 24.45
N VAL A 272 -3.41 -22.08 24.45
CA VAL A 272 -3.43 -23.52 24.83
C VAL A 272 -2.50 -24.34 23.94
N GLU A 273 -2.50 -24.07 22.64
CA GLU A 273 -1.70 -24.79 21.66
C GLU A 273 -0.22 -24.48 21.81
N ILE A 274 0.14 -23.21 22.03
CA ILE A 274 1.52 -22.77 22.29
C ILE A 274 2.09 -23.47 23.53
N PHE A 275 1.30 -23.60 24.61
CA PHE A 275 1.73 -24.30 25.83
C PHE A 275 1.85 -25.81 25.66
N ARG A 276 0.96 -26.43 24.86
CA ARG A 276 1.08 -27.86 24.51
C ARG A 276 2.32 -28.11 23.65
N ALA A 277 2.57 -27.25 22.66
CA ALA A 277 3.74 -27.33 21.80
C ALA A 277 5.06 -27.12 22.56
N SER A 278 5.04 -26.36 23.65
CA SER A 278 6.22 -26.14 24.48
C SER A 278 6.55 -27.31 25.43
N GLY A 279 5.74 -28.38 25.46
CA GLY A 279 5.95 -29.54 26.35
C GLY A 279 5.79 -29.21 27.83
N SER A 280 5.02 -28.17 28.19
CA SER A 280 4.83 -27.76 29.58
C SER A 280 4.03 -28.79 30.38
N SER A 281 4.35 -28.96 31.66
CA SER A 281 3.58 -29.78 32.61
C SER A 281 2.31 -29.09 33.11
N ILE A 282 2.10 -27.82 32.77
CA ILE A 282 0.95 -27.01 33.19
C ILE A 282 -0.24 -27.32 32.28
N ASP A 283 -1.40 -27.57 32.88
CA ASP A 283 -2.65 -27.75 32.14
C ASP A 283 -2.99 -26.53 31.26
N GLY A 284 -3.43 -26.79 30.03
CA GLY A 284 -3.67 -25.75 29.03
C GLY A 284 -4.73 -24.73 29.46
N ASN A 285 -5.79 -25.16 30.15
CA ASN A 285 -6.83 -24.26 30.64
C ASN A 285 -6.29 -23.38 31.78
N LEU A 286 -5.54 -23.98 32.73
CA LEU A 286 -4.87 -23.24 33.78
C LEU A 286 -3.90 -22.18 33.22
N ALA A 287 -3.18 -22.51 32.15
CA ALA A 287 -2.27 -21.58 31.48
C ALA A 287 -3.02 -20.37 30.89
N THR A 288 -4.19 -20.57 30.25
CA THR A 288 -5.00 -19.44 29.76
C THR A 288 -5.49 -18.53 30.89
N ILE A 289 -5.88 -19.09 32.03
CA ILE A 289 -6.31 -18.31 33.22
C ILE A 289 -5.15 -17.46 33.75
N ILE A 290 -3.94 -18.01 33.83
CA ILE A 290 -2.74 -17.27 34.25
C ILE A 290 -2.50 -16.09 33.30
N VAL A 291 -2.55 -16.33 31.99
CA VAL A 291 -2.38 -15.29 30.96
C VAL A 291 -3.45 -14.20 31.09
N GLY A 292 -4.72 -14.56 31.23
CA GLY A 292 -5.82 -13.62 31.43
C GLY A 292 -5.69 -12.80 32.72
N THR A 293 -5.19 -13.42 33.80
CA THR A 293 -5.01 -12.77 35.10
C THR A 293 -3.86 -11.75 35.05
N VAL A 294 -2.72 -12.14 34.48
CA VAL A 294 -1.57 -11.24 34.25
C VAL A 294 -1.99 -10.06 33.37
N GLN A 295 -2.73 -10.31 32.29
CA GLN A 295 -3.24 -9.28 31.39
C GLN A 295 -4.14 -8.27 32.12
N LEU A 296 -5.05 -8.75 32.99
CA LEU A 296 -5.92 -7.88 33.79
C LEU A 296 -5.13 -7.04 34.79
N ILE A 297 -4.22 -7.65 35.55
CA ILE A 297 -3.37 -6.95 36.53
C ILE A 297 -2.51 -5.90 35.85
N SER A 298 -1.92 -6.23 34.70
CA SER A 298 -1.05 -5.33 33.95
C SER A 298 -1.82 -4.15 33.35
N ASN A 299 -3.05 -4.37 32.88
CA ASN A 299 -3.91 -3.28 32.42
C ASN A 299 -4.35 -2.36 33.56
N ILE A 300 -4.59 -2.89 34.76
CA ILE A 300 -4.82 -2.07 35.96
C ILE A 300 -3.54 -1.29 36.32
N ALA A 301 -2.37 -1.91 36.27
CA ALA A 301 -1.09 -1.24 36.52
C ALA A 301 -0.83 -0.10 35.52
N SER A 302 -1.23 -0.28 34.26
CA SER A 302 -1.07 0.74 33.20
C SER A 302 -1.70 2.09 33.57
N LEU A 303 -2.82 2.10 34.33
CA LEU A 303 -3.49 3.31 34.79
C LEU A 303 -2.53 4.24 35.55
N PHE A 304 -1.69 3.68 36.41
CA PHE A 304 -0.78 4.45 37.26
C PHE A 304 0.43 4.95 36.47
N PHE A 305 0.90 4.19 35.48
CA PHE A 305 2.09 4.52 34.69
C PHE A 305 1.81 5.52 33.56
N VAL A 306 0.65 5.43 32.90
CA VAL A 306 0.29 6.29 31.76
C VAL A 306 0.28 7.77 32.16
N ASP A 307 -0.25 8.10 33.34
CA ASP A 307 -0.31 9.48 33.81
C ASP A 307 1.04 9.99 34.35
N LYS A 308 1.91 9.09 34.85
CA LYS A 308 3.21 9.46 35.41
C LYS A 308 4.32 9.59 34.35
N SER A 309 4.46 8.65 33.43
CA SER A 309 5.66 8.52 32.57
C SER A 309 5.55 9.15 31.18
N GLY A 310 4.36 9.59 30.75
CA GLY A 310 4.14 10.06 29.37
C GLY A 310 3.88 8.91 28.40
N ARG A 311 3.26 9.22 27.26
CA ARG A 311 2.74 8.20 26.33
C ARG A 311 3.86 7.63 25.46
N LYS A 312 4.79 8.47 25.00
CA LYS A 312 5.89 8.05 24.11
C LYS A 312 6.96 7.21 24.84
N PRO A 313 7.49 7.60 26.03
CA PRO A 313 8.44 6.78 26.78
C PRO A 313 7.88 5.42 27.15
N LEU A 314 6.59 5.35 27.49
CA LEU A 314 5.92 4.10 27.88
C LEU A 314 5.74 3.16 26.69
N LEU A 315 5.42 3.68 25.49
CA LEU A 315 5.43 2.90 24.23
C LEU A 315 6.82 2.37 23.88
N ILE A 316 7.88 3.14 24.09
CA ILE A 316 9.26 2.70 23.84
C ILE A 316 9.64 1.57 24.80
N ALA A 317 9.43 1.77 26.10
CA ALA A 317 9.76 0.78 27.12
C ALA A 317 8.99 -0.54 26.91
N SER A 318 7.68 -0.46 26.67
CA SER A 318 6.86 -1.64 26.38
C SER A 318 7.30 -2.37 25.12
N GLY A 319 7.59 -1.65 24.03
CA GLY A 319 8.05 -2.27 22.78
C GLY A 319 9.39 -2.99 22.93
N ILE A 320 10.31 -2.48 23.74
CA ILE A 320 11.57 -3.17 24.07
C ILE A 320 11.29 -4.45 24.86
N VAL A 321 10.44 -4.38 25.89
CA VAL A 321 10.06 -5.56 26.69
C VAL A 321 9.41 -6.63 25.80
N MET A 322 8.49 -6.23 24.92
CA MET A 322 7.85 -7.14 23.96
C MET A 322 8.85 -7.77 22.98
N CYS A 323 9.78 -6.96 22.45
CA CYS A 323 10.82 -7.42 21.54
C CYS A 323 11.70 -8.49 22.19
N LEU A 324 12.22 -8.21 23.39
CA LEU A 324 13.08 -9.14 24.14
C LEU A 324 12.32 -10.41 24.54
N SER A 325 11.05 -10.29 24.92
CA SER A 325 10.23 -11.44 25.32
C SER A 325 9.92 -12.37 24.14
N ASN A 326 9.56 -11.83 22.98
CA ASN A 326 9.37 -12.63 21.76
C ASN A 326 10.67 -13.26 21.26
N ALA A 327 11.80 -12.54 21.37
CA ALA A 327 13.11 -13.12 21.04
C ALA A 327 13.44 -14.30 21.96
N SER A 328 13.21 -14.13 23.27
CA SER A 328 13.41 -15.18 24.27
C SER A 328 12.48 -16.38 24.04
N MET A 329 11.22 -16.14 23.66
CA MET A 329 10.29 -17.21 23.33
C MET A 329 10.72 -17.99 22.07
N GLY A 330 11.22 -17.32 21.04
CA GLY A 330 11.81 -17.97 19.86
C GLY A 330 13.02 -18.84 20.21
N VAL A 331 13.92 -18.36 21.09
CA VAL A 331 15.05 -19.15 21.61
C VAL A 331 14.56 -20.38 22.39
N ALA A 332 13.52 -20.23 23.20
CA ALA A 332 12.99 -21.34 24.00
C ALA A 332 12.42 -22.47 23.11
N PHE A 333 11.66 -22.12 22.06
CA PHE A 333 11.16 -23.11 21.09
C PHE A 333 12.29 -23.75 20.28
N TYR A 334 13.30 -22.98 19.87
CA TYR A 334 14.47 -23.51 19.16
C TYR A 334 15.24 -24.55 20.00
N LEU A 335 15.45 -24.27 21.29
CA LEU A 335 16.11 -25.21 22.21
C LEU A 335 15.28 -26.48 22.43
N ASN A 336 13.94 -26.35 22.50
CA ASN A 336 13.04 -27.50 22.63
C ASN A 336 13.07 -28.41 21.39
N GLU A 337 13.08 -27.82 20.19
CA GLU A 337 13.20 -28.57 18.92
C GLU A 337 14.52 -29.37 18.83
N HIS A 338 15.60 -28.89 19.46
CA HIS A 338 16.90 -29.57 19.50
C HIS A 338 17.08 -30.51 20.70
N GLY A 339 16.01 -30.81 21.44
CA GLY A 339 16.00 -31.82 22.51
C GLY A 339 16.43 -31.32 23.89
N TYR A 340 16.63 -30.01 24.08
CA TYR A 340 16.96 -29.42 25.39
C TYR A 340 15.68 -29.08 26.17
N THR A 341 15.06 -30.08 26.80
CA THR A 341 13.77 -29.95 27.52
C THR A 341 13.86 -29.32 28.91
N SER A 342 15.07 -29.09 29.45
CA SER A 342 15.29 -28.53 30.80
C SER A 342 14.77 -27.09 30.99
N PHE A 343 14.35 -26.40 29.92
CA PHE A 343 13.87 -25.01 29.95
C PHE A 343 12.35 -24.86 29.72
N GLY A 344 11.53 -25.87 30.04
CA GLY A 344 10.07 -25.85 29.81
C GLY A 344 9.29 -24.69 30.46
N TYR A 345 9.86 -23.98 31.43
CA TYR A 345 9.26 -22.78 32.05
C TYR A 345 9.60 -21.48 31.31
N LEU A 346 10.60 -21.48 30.43
CA LEU A 346 11.07 -20.28 29.73
C LEU A 346 9.99 -19.70 28.79
N PRO A 347 9.26 -20.50 27.97
CA PRO A 347 8.14 -19.99 27.16
C PRO A 347 7.05 -19.33 28.01
N LEU A 348 6.72 -19.91 29.17
CA LEU A 348 5.74 -19.36 30.11
C LEU A 348 6.17 -17.98 30.62
N VAL A 349 7.40 -17.87 31.13
CA VAL A 349 7.93 -16.62 31.67
C VAL A 349 8.00 -15.55 30.58
N SER A 350 8.49 -15.91 29.40
CA SER A 350 8.59 -14.98 28.26
C SER A 350 7.22 -14.51 27.78
N LEU A 351 6.21 -15.39 27.76
CA LEU A 351 4.84 -15.02 27.42
C LEU A 351 4.22 -14.10 28.49
N ILE A 352 4.43 -14.38 29.78
CA ILE A 352 3.96 -13.50 30.87
C ILE A 352 4.59 -12.10 30.76
N VAL A 353 5.91 -12.02 30.55
CA VAL A 353 6.62 -10.74 30.40
C VAL A 353 6.17 -10.00 29.14
N PHE A 354 5.94 -10.71 28.04
CA PHE A 354 5.35 -10.13 26.83
C PHE A 354 3.97 -9.52 27.10
N MET A 355 3.08 -10.26 27.79
CA MET A 355 1.73 -9.79 28.12
C MET A 355 1.76 -8.56 29.03
N MET A 356 2.66 -8.52 30.01
CA MET A 356 2.86 -7.33 30.86
C MET A 356 3.32 -6.13 30.03
N GLY A 357 4.33 -6.31 29.18
CA GLY A 357 4.87 -5.27 28.31
C GLY A 357 3.79 -4.72 27.37
N PHE A 358 3.05 -5.60 26.69
CA PHE A 358 1.97 -5.22 25.80
C PHE A 358 0.90 -4.41 26.54
N SER A 359 0.37 -4.93 27.65
CA SER A 359 -0.70 -4.29 28.44
C SER A 359 -0.37 -2.87 28.87
N ILE A 360 0.85 -2.65 29.39
CA ILE A 360 1.25 -1.36 29.97
C ILE A 360 1.40 -0.28 28.89
N GLY A 361 1.84 -0.64 27.69
CA GLY A 361 2.09 0.32 26.62
C GLY A 361 1.20 0.12 25.40
N PHE A 362 1.60 -0.77 24.50
CA PHE A 362 0.95 -0.97 23.20
C PHE A 362 -0.52 -1.39 23.31
N GLY A 363 -1.01 -1.93 24.42
CA GLY A 363 -2.41 -2.30 24.64
C GLY A 363 -3.33 -1.08 24.79
N CYS A 364 -2.99 -0.18 25.71
CA CYS A 364 -3.85 0.95 26.09
C CYS A 364 -3.56 2.24 25.30
N ILE A 365 -2.28 2.52 25.02
CA ILE A 365 -1.85 3.84 24.54
C ILE A 365 -2.28 4.14 23.10
N PRO A 366 -2.19 3.23 22.11
CA PRO A 366 -2.57 3.54 20.74
C PRO A 366 -4.02 4.02 20.60
N PHE A 367 -4.95 3.36 21.29
CA PHE A 367 -6.37 3.76 21.29
C PHE A 367 -6.59 5.12 21.98
N LEU A 368 -5.88 5.37 23.09
CA LEU A 368 -5.93 6.67 23.76
C LEU A 368 -5.40 7.80 22.86
N LEU A 369 -4.27 7.55 22.18
CA LEU A 369 -3.62 8.51 21.29
C LEU A 369 -4.54 8.91 20.14
N MET A 370 -5.32 7.97 19.55
CA MET A 370 -6.31 8.31 18.52
C MET A 370 -7.35 9.31 19.01
N GLY A 371 -7.79 9.17 20.26
CA GLY A 371 -8.74 10.08 20.89
C GLY A 371 -8.16 11.48 21.13
N GLU A 372 -6.84 11.62 21.18
CA GLU A 372 -6.14 12.88 21.41
C GLU A 372 -5.69 13.56 20.10
N ILE A 373 -5.25 12.79 19.10
CA ILE A 373 -4.71 13.33 17.84
C ILE A 373 -5.77 13.58 16.76
N PHE A 374 -6.93 12.93 16.83
CA PHE A 374 -7.96 13.08 15.79
C PHE A 374 -8.82 14.35 15.99
N PRO A 375 -9.00 15.17 14.94
CA PRO A 375 -9.83 16.37 15.01
C PRO A 375 -11.30 16.02 15.28
N THR A 376 -11.94 16.80 16.16
CA THR A 376 -13.27 16.52 16.74
C THR A 376 -14.37 16.39 15.68
N ALA A 377 -14.30 17.16 14.59
CA ALA A 377 -15.33 17.16 13.53
C ALA A 377 -15.40 15.85 12.73
N GLN A 378 -14.27 15.16 12.55
CA GLN A 378 -14.17 13.94 11.71
C GLN A 378 -13.75 12.70 12.49
N ARG A 379 -13.63 12.81 13.82
CA ARG A 379 -13.19 11.74 14.72
C ARG A 379 -13.91 10.42 14.49
N SER A 380 -15.24 10.44 14.30
CA SER A 380 -16.02 9.22 14.05
C SER A 380 -15.63 8.44 12.80
N LEU A 381 -15.25 9.13 11.72
CA LEU A 381 -14.84 8.50 10.48
C LEU A 381 -13.38 8.02 10.56
N LEU A 382 -12.48 8.84 11.12
CA LEU A 382 -11.07 8.48 11.32
C LEU A 382 -10.90 7.27 12.27
N SER A 383 -11.64 7.25 13.38
CA SER A 383 -11.66 6.11 14.30
C SER A 383 -12.22 4.84 13.67
N SER A 384 -13.15 4.96 12.71
CA SER A 384 -13.70 3.80 11.99
C SER A 384 -12.70 3.22 10.99
N ILE A 385 -11.98 4.07 10.25
CA ILE A 385 -10.89 3.67 9.36
C ILE A 385 -9.75 3.03 10.16
N ALA A 386 -9.40 3.63 11.30
CA ALA A 386 -8.40 3.09 12.23
C ALA A 386 -8.83 1.74 12.83
N GLY A 387 -10.08 1.63 13.29
CA GLY A 387 -10.65 0.38 13.79
C GLY A 387 -10.68 -0.72 12.73
N SER A 388 -11.09 -0.40 11.50
CA SER A 388 -11.07 -1.35 10.38
C SER A 388 -9.66 -1.82 10.05
N THR A 389 -8.67 -0.93 10.02
CA THR A 389 -7.26 -1.29 9.79
C THR A 389 -6.74 -2.19 10.90
N ASN A 390 -7.04 -1.86 12.16
CA ASN A 390 -6.66 -2.67 13.31
C ASN A 390 -7.25 -4.09 13.25
N LEU A 391 -8.55 -4.20 12.99
CA LEU A 391 -9.24 -5.49 12.96
C LEU A 391 -8.90 -6.31 11.70
N GLY A 392 -8.60 -5.65 10.58
CA GLY A 392 -8.07 -6.27 9.38
C GLY A 392 -6.66 -6.83 9.57
N MET A 393 -5.78 -6.09 10.26
CA MET A 393 -4.45 -6.59 10.61
C MET A 393 -4.52 -7.76 11.62
N MET A 394 -5.43 -7.70 12.59
CA MET A 394 -5.72 -8.82 13.49
C MET A 394 -6.10 -10.09 12.71
N PHE A 395 -6.97 -9.98 11.70
CA PHE A 395 -7.33 -11.10 10.83
C PHE A 395 -6.10 -11.71 10.14
N LEU A 396 -5.24 -10.86 9.55
CA LEU A 396 -4.04 -11.32 8.86
C LEU A 396 -3.08 -12.06 9.81
N VAL A 397 -2.86 -11.52 11.01
CA VAL A 397 -1.96 -12.11 12.02
C VAL A 397 -2.48 -13.47 12.50
N ILE A 398 -3.77 -13.57 12.85
CA ILE A 398 -4.36 -14.85 13.30
C ILE A 398 -4.36 -15.88 12.16
N LYS A 399 -4.69 -15.47 10.92
CA LYS A 399 -4.76 -16.39 9.79
C LYS A 399 -3.37 -16.87 9.34
N SER A 400 -2.35 -16.03 9.48
CA SER A 400 -0.97 -16.34 9.09
C SER A 400 -0.20 -17.17 10.11
N PHE A 401 -0.66 -17.28 11.37
CA PHE A 401 0.05 -17.99 12.44
C PHE A 401 0.42 -19.44 12.09
N HIS A 402 -0.55 -20.32 11.81
CA HIS A 402 -0.24 -21.71 11.45
C HIS A 402 0.51 -21.88 10.13
N PRO A 403 0.19 -21.13 9.04
CA PRO A 403 1.02 -21.17 7.84
C PRO A 403 2.49 -20.78 8.09
N LEU A 404 2.74 -19.77 8.94
CA LEU A 404 4.10 -19.37 9.33
C LEU A 404 4.79 -20.45 10.15
N GLU A 405 4.08 -21.06 11.09
CA GLU A 405 4.58 -22.16 11.90
C GLU A 405 5.00 -23.37 11.04
N GLN A 406 4.18 -23.74 10.05
CA GLN A 406 4.46 -24.86 9.15
C GLN A 406 5.62 -24.60 8.21
N VAL A 407 5.79 -23.36 7.73
CA VAL A 407 6.80 -23.01 6.73
C VAL A 407 8.16 -22.75 7.38
N ILE A 408 8.19 -22.11 8.55
CA ILE A 408 9.44 -21.64 9.16
C ILE A 408 9.83 -22.46 10.39
N THR A 409 8.86 -22.73 11.28
CA THR A 409 8.92 -23.25 12.67
C THR A 409 8.24 -22.28 13.64
N THR A 410 7.80 -22.80 14.79
CA THR A 410 7.26 -22.00 15.90
C THR A 410 8.29 -20.98 16.39
N ALA A 411 9.56 -21.38 16.48
CA ALA A 411 10.68 -20.50 16.86
C ALA A 411 10.85 -19.33 15.89
N GLY A 412 10.88 -19.60 14.57
CA GLY A 412 11.03 -18.56 13.56
C GLY A 412 9.87 -17.57 13.51
N THR A 413 8.64 -18.02 13.79
CA THR A 413 7.45 -17.15 13.87
C THR A 413 7.60 -16.09 14.98
N PHE A 414 8.08 -16.48 16.16
CA PHE A 414 8.30 -15.54 17.26
C PHE A 414 9.49 -14.59 17.02
N TRP A 415 10.52 -15.00 16.29
CA TRP A 415 11.58 -14.09 15.85
C TRP A 415 11.08 -13.03 14.87
N ILE A 416 10.19 -13.39 13.94
CA ILE A 416 9.54 -12.41 13.06
C ILE A 416 8.75 -11.38 13.88
N TYR A 417 7.96 -11.83 14.85
CA TYR A 417 7.23 -10.92 15.73
C TYR A 417 8.18 -10.04 16.56
N SER A 418 9.34 -10.55 17.00
CA SER A 418 10.36 -9.75 17.69
C SER A 418 10.94 -8.64 16.80
N ILE A 419 11.29 -8.96 15.54
CA ILE A 419 11.80 -7.97 14.57
C ILE A 419 10.75 -6.88 14.29
N LEU A 420 9.47 -7.27 14.15
CA LEU A 420 8.37 -6.32 13.95
C LEU A 420 8.16 -5.41 15.16
N CYS A 421 8.28 -5.95 16.38
CA CYS A 421 8.28 -5.14 17.61
C CYS A 421 9.45 -4.14 17.64
N PHE A 422 10.66 -4.56 17.21
CA PHE A 422 11.83 -3.67 17.13
C PHE A 422 11.62 -2.52 16.14
N LEU A 423 11.13 -2.80 14.94
CA LEU A 423 10.75 -1.78 13.96
C LEU A 423 9.65 -0.86 14.51
N GLY A 424 8.73 -1.41 15.30
CA GLY A 424 7.73 -0.66 16.03
C GLY A 424 8.30 0.36 17.01
N VAL A 425 9.32 -0.03 17.78
CA VAL A 425 10.03 0.88 18.70
C VAL A 425 10.71 2.01 17.92
N LEU A 426 11.39 1.70 16.81
CA LEU A 426 12.01 2.73 15.97
C LEU A 426 10.96 3.72 15.44
N PHE A 427 9.82 3.23 14.98
CA PHE A 427 8.73 4.08 14.52
C PHE A 427 8.22 5.03 15.62
N VAL A 428 8.02 4.53 16.84
CA VAL A 428 7.60 5.34 17.99
C VAL A 428 8.63 6.43 18.31
N ILE A 429 9.92 6.11 18.27
CA ILE A 429 11.00 7.06 18.55
C ILE A 429 10.97 8.22 17.55
N PHE A 430 10.85 7.93 16.24
CA PHE A 430 10.98 8.96 15.20
C PHE A 430 9.69 9.72 14.88
N PHE A 431 8.53 9.06 14.92
CA PHE A 431 7.29 9.60 14.33
C PHE A 431 6.18 9.90 15.33
N VAL A 432 6.17 9.25 16.50
CA VAL A 432 5.11 9.49 17.50
C VAL A 432 5.48 10.70 18.37
N PRO A 433 4.61 11.74 18.43
CA PRO A 433 4.80 12.87 19.33
C PRO A 433 4.38 12.54 20.76
N GLU A 434 4.93 13.25 21.75
CA GLU A 434 4.44 13.17 23.13
C GLU A 434 3.19 14.04 23.29
N THR A 435 2.12 13.47 23.85
CA THR A 435 0.81 14.14 24.01
C THR A 435 0.48 14.49 25.46
N LYS A 436 1.31 14.06 26.44
CA LYS A 436 1.06 14.33 27.86
C LYS A 436 0.91 15.83 28.15
N GLY A 437 -0.27 16.21 28.66
CA GLY A 437 -0.54 17.55 29.20
C GLY A 437 -0.69 18.66 28.16
N ALA A 438 -0.73 18.32 26.86
CA ALA A 438 -0.96 19.28 25.79
C ALA A 438 -2.46 19.51 25.56
N ASP A 439 -2.87 20.78 25.43
CA ASP A 439 -4.24 21.14 25.08
C ASP A 439 -4.58 20.67 23.65
N LEU A 440 -5.81 20.20 23.40
CA LEU A 440 -6.22 19.61 22.12
C LEU A 440 -6.01 20.60 20.95
N ASP A 441 -6.24 21.89 21.20
CA ASP A 441 -5.97 22.96 20.23
C ASP A 441 -4.47 23.21 20.03
N SER A 442 -3.65 22.99 21.07
CA SER A 442 -2.20 23.12 21.00
C SER A 442 -1.55 21.98 20.22
N ILE A 443 -2.08 20.76 20.29
CA ILE A 443 -1.64 19.61 19.47
C ILE A 443 -1.98 19.84 18.00
N GLY A 444 -3.20 20.29 17.69
CA GLY A 444 -3.59 20.70 16.35
C GLY A 444 -2.68 21.81 15.80
N LYS A 445 -2.37 22.81 16.64
CA LYS A 445 -1.40 23.87 16.33
C LYS A 445 0.04 23.35 16.19
N LEU A 446 0.43 22.24 16.79
CA LEU A 446 1.78 21.65 16.66
C LEU A 446 2.00 21.10 15.24
N PHE A 447 0.95 20.53 14.64
CA PHE A 447 0.95 20.12 13.24
C PHE A 447 0.80 21.31 12.27
N LEU A 448 0.20 22.42 12.69
CA LEU A 448 0.10 23.67 11.92
C LEU A 448 1.35 24.57 12.03
N LYS A 449 2.01 24.65 13.19
CA LYS A 449 3.17 25.53 13.46
C LYS A 449 4.44 25.08 12.73
N LYS A 450 4.55 23.77 12.43
CA LYS A 450 5.56 23.23 11.51
C LYS A 450 5.37 23.74 10.06
N SER A 451 4.19 24.28 9.74
CA SER A 451 3.91 25.00 8.49
C SER A 451 4.34 26.47 8.57
N ASP A 452 4.07 27.15 9.69
CA ASP A 452 4.40 28.58 9.87
C ASP A 452 5.91 28.85 9.98
N ASP A 453 6.69 27.96 10.59
CA ASP A 453 8.16 28.14 10.64
C ASP A 453 8.82 27.93 9.26
N ASN A 454 8.16 27.27 8.32
CA ASN A 454 8.58 27.21 6.90
C ASN A 454 8.10 28.44 6.09
N LEU A 455 7.13 29.20 6.60
CA LEU A 455 6.60 30.42 5.95
C LEU A 455 7.32 31.69 6.44
N LYS A 456 7.88 31.68 7.66
CA LYS A 456 8.60 32.83 8.23
C LYS A 456 9.95 33.14 7.57
N THR A 457 10.48 32.24 6.74
CA THR A 457 11.68 32.53 5.93
C THR A 457 11.40 33.38 4.69
N ASP A 458 10.14 33.56 4.28
CA ASP A 458 9.81 34.18 2.98
C ASP A 458 9.11 35.55 3.05
N SER A 459 8.90 36.14 4.22
CA SER A 459 8.12 37.39 4.32
C SER A 459 8.80 38.48 5.16
N LYS A 460 9.78 39.17 4.58
CA LYS A 460 10.05 40.59 4.88
C LYS A 460 9.59 41.43 3.68
N GLY A 461 8.44 42.10 3.80
CA GLY A 461 7.91 43.04 2.82
C GLY A 461 6.41 43.22 3.00
N GLY A 462 5.99 44.38 3.51
CA GLY A 462 4.63 44.63 4.02
C GLY A 462 3.59 45.13 3.00
N ASP A 463 2.33 44.90 3.41
CA ASP A 463 1.14 45.77 3.33
C ASP A 463 0.46 46.13 1.99
N VAL A 464 0.27 45.15 1.09
CA VAL A 464 -0.72 45.29 -0.02
C VAL A 464 -1.74 44.12 -0.12
N ASP A 465 -1.72 43.13 0.80
CA ASP A 465 -2.21 41.77 0.48
C ASP A 465 -3.64 41.35 0.91
N LYS A 466 -4.51 42.25 1.38
CA LYS A 466 -5.87 41.82 1.81
C LYS A 466 -6.79 41.35 0.66
N ASN A 467 -6.57 41.79 -0.58
CA ASN A 467 -7.30 41.28 -1.76
C ASN A 467 -6.63 40.05 -2.39
N LYS A 468 -5.36 39.75 -2.07
CA LYS A 468 -4.67 38.54 -2.53
C LYS A 468 -4.99 37.32 -1.66
N GLN A 469 -5.20 37.50 -0.35
CA GLN A 469 -5.52 36.40 0.58
C GLN A 469 -6.82 35.63 0.22
N ASN A 470 -7.91 36.32 -0.14
CA ASN A 470 -9.14 35.66 -0.60
C ASN A 470 -8.99 34.96 -1.97
N GLY A 471 -8.07 35.41 -2.80
CA GLY A 471 -7.70 34.75 -4.06
C GLY A 471 -6.84 33.50 -3.83
N GLN A 472 -5.95 33.54 -2.83
CA GLN A 472 -5.05 32.45 -2.46
C GLN A 472 -5.79 31.26 -1.83
N GLU A 473 -6.76 31.50 -0.93
CA GLU A 473 -7.54 30.43 -0.28
C GLU A 473 -8.43 29.63 -1.27
N LYS A 474 -9.02 30.32 -2.25
CA LYS A 474 -9.74 29.67 -3.38
C LYS A 474 -8.79 28.90 -4.31
N CYS A 475 -7.56 29.38 -4.48
CA CYS A 475 -6.54 28.73 -5.30
C CYS A 475 -6.06 27.41 -4.66
N ASP A 476 -5.91 27.37 -3.34
CA ASP A 476 -5.45 26.18 -2.60
C ASP A 476 -6.50 25.05 -2.56
N ASN A 477 -7.78 25.36 -2.35
CA ASN A 477 -8.87 24.38 -2.40
C ASN A 477 -9.11 23.82 -3.82
N SER A 478 -8.94 24.64 -4.85
CA SER A 478 -8.96 24.18 -6.24
C SER A 478 -7.80 23.21 -6.52
N THR A 479 -6.62 23.48 -5.95
CA THR A 479 -5.42 22.67 -6.13
C THR A 479 -5.54 21.31 -5.46
N HIS A 480 -6.10 21.22 -4.24
CA HIS A 480 -6.31 19.93 -3.56
C HIS A 480 -7.29 19.02 -4.31
N ASN A 481 -8.40 19.58 -4.81
CA ASN A 481 -9.38 18.85 -5.60
C ASN A 481 -8.84 18.36 -6.94
N ALA A 482 -7.90 19.11 -7.54
CA ALA A 482 -7.19 18.70 -8.74
C ALA A 482 -6.33 17.45 -8.47
N ILE A 483 -5.56 17.46 -7.37
CA ILE A 483 -4.69 16.36 -6.98
C ILE A 483 -5.50 15.06 -6.80
N ILE A 484 -6.64 15.10 -6.08
CA ILE A 484 -7.47 13.90 -5.85
C ILE A 484 -7.95 13.28 -7.16
N LYS A 485 -8.42 14.09 -8.10
CA LYS A 485 -8.92 13.59 -9.40
C LYS A 485 -7.80 13.00 -10.25
N GLN A 486 -6.61 13.60 -10.21
CA GLN A 486 -5.42 13.06 -10.88
C GLN A 486 -4.97 11.73 -10.27
N THR A 487 -5.05 11.61 -8.94
CA THR A 487 -4.78 10.35 -8.21
C THR A 487 -5.79 9.25 -8.57
N ILE A 488 -7.09 9.56 -8.59
CA ILE A 488 -8.15 8.60 -8.99
C ILE A 488 -7.92 8.12 -10.42
N LEU A 489 -7.63 9.05 -11.34
CA LEU A 489 -7.33 8.72 -12.73
C LEU A 489 -6.12 7.79 -12.83
N SER A 490 -5.03 8.09 -12.11
CA SER A 490 -3.85 7.22 -12.09
C SER A 490 -4.15 5.84 -11.51
N LEU A 491 -4.94 5.73 -10.44
CA LEU A 491 -5.36 4.44 -9.88
C LEU A 491 -6.19 3.62 -10.87
N CYS A 492 -7.13 4.24 -11.59
CA CYS A 492 -7.92 3.55 -12.61
C CYS A 492 -7.05 3.07 -13.79
N ILE A 493 -6.10 3.89 -14.25
CA ILE A 493 -5.16 3.49 -15.29
C ILE A 493 -4.21 2.40 -14.78
N SER A 494 -3.85 2.42 -13.50
CA SER A 494 -2.97 1.43 -12.90
C SER A 494 -3.55 0.01 -12.98
N VAL A 495 -4.88 -0.16 -13.00
CA VAL A 495 -5.52 -1.47 -13.27
C VAL A 495 -5.07 -2.08 -14.61
N SER A 496 -4.74 -1.25 -15.61
CA SER A 496 -4.20 -1.73 -16.88
C SER A 496 -2.79 -2.34 -16.70
N TYR A 497 -1.96 -1.74 -15.85
CA TYR A 497 -0.66 -2.29 -15.46
C TYR A 497 -0.78 -3.52 -14.58
N PHE A 498 -1.81 -3.61 -13.74
CA PHE A 498 -2.13 -4.84 -13.02
C PHE A 498 -2.42 -5.99 -14.00
N CYS A 499 -3.20 -5.74 -15.07
CA CYS A 499 -3.44 -6.73 -16.12
C CYS A 499 -2.13 -7.14 -16.81
N ILE A 500 -1.22 -6.19 -17.09
CA ILE A 500 0.12 -6.49 -17.64
C ILE A 500 0.90 -7.39 -16.67
N GLY A 501 0.83 -7.09 -15.37
CA GLY A 501 1.42 -7.90 -14.31
C GLY A 501 0.90 -9.33 -14.28
N LEU A 502 -0.42 -9.51 -14.40
CA LEU A 502 -1.04 -10.85 -14.52
C LEU A 502 -0.52 -11.61 -15.74
N VAL A 503 -0.42 -10.97 -16.92
CA VAL A 503 0.10 -11.63 -18.14
C VAL A 503 1.54 -12.09 -17.98
N ARG A 504 2.39 -11.30 -17.30
CA ARG A 504 3.79 -11.67 -17.01
C ARG A 504 3.90 -12.76 -15.96
N GLY A 505 3.15 -12.64 -14.86
CA GLY A 505 3.18 -13.60 -13.75
C GLY A 505 2.44 -14.92 -14.02
N TYR A 506 1.57 -14.98 -15.04
CA TYR A 506 0.75 -16.16 -15.33
C TYR A 506 1.57 -17.41 -15.68
N SER A 507 2.62 -17.26 -16.50
CA SER A 507 3.38 -18.41 -17.04
C SER A 507 4.06 -19.24 -15.95
N ALA A 508 4.60 -18.60 -14.90
CA ALA A 508 5.40 -19.28 -13.88
C ALA A 508 4.63 -20.37 -13.09
N PRO A 509 3.41 -20.13 -12.57
CA PRO A 509 2.58 -21.18 -11.99
C PRO A 509 1.79 -21.99 -13.02
N ALA A 510 1.39 -21.39 -14.16
CA ALA A 510 0.52 -22.07 -15.13
C ALA A 510 1.24 -23.17 -15.92
N VAL A 511 2.49 -22.98 -16.35
CA VAL A 511 3.22 -23.98 -17.15
C VAL A 511 3.45 -25.29 -16.36
N PRO A 512 3.93 -25.26 -15.11
CA PRO A 512 3.98 -26.45 -14.27
C PRO A 512 2.60 -27.08 -14.04
N SER A 513 1.57 -26.27 -13.76
CA SER A 513 0.20 -26.76 -13.54
C SER A 513 -0.39 -27.45 -14.78
N ILE A 514 -0.14 -26.94 -16.00
CA ILE A 514 -0.57 -27.61 -17.25
C ILE A 514 0.14 -28.95 -17.40
N LYS A 515 1.45 -29.01 -17.10
CA LYS A 515 2.26 -30.24 -17.21
C LYS A 515 1.77 -31.34 -16.27
N GLU A 516 1.29 -30.98 -15.08
CA GLU A 516 0.79 -31.92 -14.07
C GLU A 516 -0.64 -32.40 -14.37
N ILE A 517 -1.54 -31.54 -14.85
CA ILE A 517 -2.97 -31.86 -15.02
C ILE A 517 -3.29 -32.37 -16.44
N ASN A 518 -2.68 -31.77 -17.46
CA ASN A 518 -2.97 -32.03 -18.87
C ASN A 518 -1.67 -32.05 -19.71
N PRO A 519 -0.85 -33.10 -19.60
CA PRO A 519 0.44 -33.18 -20.30
C PRO A 519 0.30 -33.10 -21.83
N ASP A 520 -0.82 -33.54 -22.39
CA ASP A 520 -1.11 -33.45 -23.83
C ASP A 520 -1.17 -32.02 -24.37
N LEU A 521 -1.40 -31.02 -23.50
CA LEU A 521 -1.36 -29.60 -23.84
C LEU A 521 0.08 -29.04 -23.89
N LEU A 522 1.07 -29.81 -23.46
CA LEU A 522 2.50 -29.48 -23.49
C LEU A 522 3.33 -30.65 -24.08
N PRO A 523 3.14 -31.00 -25.37
CA PRO A 523 3.74 -32.20 -25.93
C PRO A 523 5.27 -32.10 -26.15
N THR A 524 5.86 -30.90 -26.09
CA THR A 524 7.31 -30.70 -26.26
C THR A 524 7.80 -29.55 -25.39
N LYS A 525 9.04 -29.63 -24.87
CA LYS A 525 9.71 -28.55 -24.12
C LYS A 525 9.75 -27.24 -24.92
N ASP A 526 9.92 -27.32 -26.24
CA ASP A 526 9.86 -26.16 -27.13
C ASP A 526 8.53 -25.42 -27.07
N ILE A 527 7.41 -26.15 -27.01
CA ILE A 527 6.07 -25.55 -26.96
C ILE A 527 5.86 -24.86 -25.61
N ALA A 528 6.36 -25.43 -24.51
CA ALA A 528 6.36 -24.78 -23.20
C ALA A 528 7.11 -23.44 -23.24
N SER A 529 8.30 -23.43 -23.86
CA SER A 529 9.09 -22.21 -24.08
C SER A 529 8.34 -21.19 -24.95
N TRP A 530 7.63 -21.62 -26.00
CA TRP A 530 6.81 -20.73 -26.83
C TRP A 530 5.62 -20.13 -26.09
N ILE A 531 4.92 -20.88 -25.23
CA ILE A 531 3.80 -20.36 -24.43
C ILE A 531 4.23 -19.23 -23.49
N SER A 532 5.46 -19.30 -22.97
CA SER A 532 6.07 -18.28 -22.11
C SER A 532 6.66 -17.11 -22.89
N SER A 533 7.27 -17.34 -24.05
CA SER A 533 7.97 -16.30 -24.83
C SER A 533 7.09 -15.56 -25.86
N ILE A 534 5.97 -16.14 -26.31
CA ILE A 534 5.15 -15.51 -27.35
C ILE A 534 4.48 -14.18 -26.95
N PRO A 535 4.04 -13.94 -25.69
CA PRO A 535 3.40 -12.67 -25.34
C PRO A 535 4.33 -11.46 -25.52
N PRO A 536 5.60 -11.46 -25.07
CA PRO A 536 6.55 -10.38 -25.38
C PRO A 536 6.76 -10.12 -26.87
N CYS A 537 6.79 -11.17 -27.70
CA CYS A 537 6.90 -11.04 -29.16
C CYS A 537 5.70 -10.29 -29.76
N PHE A 538 4.48 -10.66 -29.36
CA PHE A 538 3.28 -9.95 -29.81
C PHE A 538 3.11 -8.59 -29.13
N ALA A 539 3.68 -8.39 -27.95
CA ALA A 539 3.74 -7.08 -27.30
C ALA A 539 4.67 -6.11 -28.03
N PHE A 540 5.78 -6.59 -28.61
CA PHE A 540 6.62 -5.80 -29.53
C PHE A 540 5.77 -5.28 -30.71
N ILE A 541 5.01 -6.16 -31.36
CA ILE A 541 4.11 -5.78 -32.47
C ILE A 541 3.04 -4.79 -31.99
N GLY A 542 2.41 -5.07 -30.85
CA GLY A 542 1.38 -4.21 -30.26
C GLY A 542 1.90 -2.81 -29.92
N SER A 543 3.13 -2.70 -29.42
CA SER A 543 3.76 -1.42 -29.08
C SER A 543 4.12 -0.59 -30.31
N LEU A 544 4.48 -1.23 -31.44
CA LEU A 544 4.66 -0.52 -32.71
C LEU A 544 3.35 0.07 -33.24
N VAL A 545 2.24 -0.68 -33.09
CA VAL A 545 0.90 -0.23 -33.48
C VAL A 545 0.34 0.83 -32.52
N ALA A 546 0.72 0.80 -31.25
CA ALA A 546 0.24 1.72 -30.22
C ALA A 546 0.53 3.19 -30.57
N GLY A 547 1.70 3.49 -31.11
CA GLY A 547 2.13 4.86 -31.47
C GLY A 547 1.15 5.56 -32.42
N PRO A 548 0.95 5.04 -33.65
CA PRO A 548 -0.05 5.56 -34.58
C PRO A 548 -1.46 5.62 -33.98
N LEU A 549 -1.89 4.57 -33.26
CA LEU A 549 -3.25 4.49 -32.71
C LEU A 549 -3.51 5.58 -31.64
N MET A 550 -2.53 5.82 -30.76
CA MET A 550 -2.57 6.91 -29.78
C MET A 550 -2.62 8.29 -30.42
N HIS A 551 -1.99 8.47 -31.59
CA HIS A 551 -2.01 9.73 -32.32
C HIS A 551 -3.37 10.00 -32.98
N PHE A 552 -3.98 9.00 -33.63
CA PHE A 552 -5.24 9.16 -34.37
C PHE A 552 -6.47 9.14 -33.48
N ILE A 553 -6.59 8.16 -32.58
CA ILE A 553 -7.82 7.91 -31.80
C ILE A 553 -7.66 8.44 -30.36
N GLY A 554 -6.43 8.66 -29.91
CA GLY A 554 -6.14 9.13 -28.57
C GLY A 554 -5.86 7.99 -27.58
N ARG A 555 -5.30 8.34 -26.43
CA ARG A 555 -4.74 7.39 -25.45
C ARG A 555 -5.83 6.55 -24.79
N LYS A 556 -6.92 7.19 -24.35
CA LYS A 556 -8.10 6.55 -23.74
C LYS A 556 -8.66 5.42 -24.62
N TYR A 557 -8.89 5.71 -25.90
CA TYR A 557 -9.51 4.74 -26.81
C TYR A 557 -8.55 3.63 -27.23
N THR A 558 -7.25 3.91 -27.30
CA THR A 558 -6.25 2.86 -27.51
C THR A 558 -6.32 1.79 -26.41
N ILE A 559 -6.48 2.20 -25.15
CA ILE A 559 -6.68 1.28 -24.02
C ILE A 559 -8.05 0.58 -24.09
N LEU A 560 -9.12 1.31 -24.42
CA LEU A 560 -10.47 0.72 -24.56
C LEU A 560 -10.60 -0.27 -25.71
N ILE A 561 -9.81 -0.15 -26.78
CA ILE A 561 -9.76 -1.14 -27.87
C ILE A 561 -9.04 -2.41 -27.41
N ALA A 562 -7.96 -2.26 -26.64
CA ALA A 562 -7.18 -3.40 -26.16
C ALA A 562 -7.91 -4.23 -25.09
N ALA A 563 -8.75 -3.62 -24.25
CA ALA A 563 -9.37 -4.30 -23.11
C ALA A 563 -10.35 -5.44 -23.52
N PRO A 564 -11.27 -5.28 -24.50
CA PRO A 564 -12.08 -6.38 -25.01
C PRO A 564 -11.27 -7.51 -25.65
N ILE A 565 -10.19 -7.17 -26.38
CA ILE A 565 -9.28 -8.17 -26.97
C ILE A 565 -8.62 -9.00 -25.85
N TRP A 566 -8.32 -8.38 -24.71
CA TRP A 566 -7.76 -9.07 -23.55
C TRP A 566 -8.75 -10.02 -22.89
N VAL A 567 -10.04 -9.65 -22.84
CA VAL A 567 -11.12 -10.53 -22.37
C VAL A 567 -11.22 -11.76 -23.26
N VAL A 568 -11.22 -11.57 -24.60
CA VAL A 568 -11.23 -12.69 -25.56
C VAL A 568 -9.99 -13.57 -25.40
N ALA A 569 -8.81 -12.98 -25.17
CA ALA A 569 -7.58 -13.72 -24.93
C ALA A 569 -7.70 -14.65 -23.72
N TRP A 570 -8.20 -14.15 -22.58
CA TRP A 570 -8.35 -14.96 -21.37
C TRP A 570 -9.46 -16.01 -21.48
N ILE A 571 -10.58 -15.71 -22.14
CA ILE A 571 -11.63 -16.70 -22.42
C ILE A 571 -11.08 -17.84 -23.29
N THR A 572 -10.27 -17.51 -24.29
CA THR A 572 -9.65 -18.50 -25.18
C THR A 572 -8.70 -19.42 -24.40
N ILE A 573 -7.94 -18.88 -23.45
CA ILE A 573 -7.08 -19.69 -22.56
C ILE A 573 -7.94 -20.52 -21.58
N GLY A 574 -8.97 -19.94 -20.98
CA GLY A 574 -9.82 -20.61 -19.99
C GLY A 574 -10.60 -21.82 -20.55
N TYR A 575 -10.93 -21.82 -21.84
CA TYR A 575 -11.58 -22.94 -22.55
C TYR A 575 -10.61 -23.79 -23.39
N ALA A 576 -9.29 -23.63 -23.22
CA ALA A 576 -8.35 -24.27 -24.11
C ALA A 576 -8.36 -25.81 -23.96
N ALA A 577 -8.73 -26.50 -25.05
CA ALA A 577 -8.68 -27.95 -25.20
C ALA A 577 -7.44 -28.42 -26.00
N ASN A 578 -6.74 -27.50 -26.66
CA ASN A 578 -5.54 -27.76 -27.46
C ASN A 578 -4.47 -26.69 -27.20
N TRP A 579 -3.19 -27.05 -27.35
CA TRP A 579 -2.07 -26.12 -27.15
C TRP A 579 -2.11 -24.90 -28.09
N TYR A 580 -2.66 -25.04 -29.30
CA TYR A 580 -2.88 -23.93 -30.24
C TYR A 580 -3.78 -22.83 -29.66
N GLN A 581 -4.79 -23.18 -28.86
CA GLN A 581 -5.71 -22.21 -28.26
C GLN A 581 -5.03 -21.43 -27.13
N ILE A 582 -4.21 -22.11 -26.32
CA ILE A 582 -3.37 -21.46 -25.31
C ILE A 582 -2.42 -20.48 -25.99
N LEU A 583 -1.76 -20.92 -27.07
CA LEU A 583 -0.82 -20.09 -27.81
C LEU A 583 -1.51 -18.87 -28.43
N ALA A 584 -2.66 -19.05 -29.08
CA ALA A 584 -3.46 -17.96 -29.67
C ALA A 584 -3.93 -16.96 -28.60
N GLY A 585 -4.41 -17.44 -27.45
CA GLY A 585 -4.78 -16.59 -26.33
C GLY A 585 -3.57 -15.81 -25.76
N ARG A 586 -2.40 -16.44 -25.66
CA ARG A 586 -1.16 -15.79 -25.23
C ARG A 586 -0.68 -14.73 -26.23
N MET A 587 -0.78 -14.99 -27.53
CA MET A 587 -0.49 -14.01 -28.60
C MET A 587 -1.39 -12.78 -28.48
N LEU A 588 -2.71 -12.97 -28.34
CA LEU A 588 -3.66 -11.87 -28.16
C LEU A 588 -3.38 -11.08 -26.88
N SER A 589 -3.10 -11.76 -25.77
CA SER A 589 -2.75 -11.10 -24.51
C SER A 589 -1.47 -10.27 -24.62
N GLY A 590 -0.47 -10.77 -25.38
CA GLY A 590 0.76 -10.05 -25.69
C GLY A 590 0.51 -8.78 -26.50
N LEU A 591 -0.30 -8.88 -27.56
CA LEU A 591 -0.69 -7.73 -28.37
C LEU A 591 -1.34 -6.63 -27.52
N CYS A 592 -2.23 -7.01 -26.59
CA CYS A 592 -2.84 -6.08 -25.64
C CYS A 592 -1.82 -5.42 -24.71
N VAL A 593 -0.85 -6.17 -24.17
CA VAL A 593 0.23 -5.60 -23.35
C VAL A 593 1.00 -4.54 -24.13
N GLY A 594 1.34 -4.81 -25.39
CA GLY A 594 2.02 -3.86 -26.27
C GLY A 594 1.23 -2.59 -26.54
N LEU A 595 -0.09 -2.71 -26.76
CA LEU A 595 -0.97 -1.56 -26.99
C LEU A 595 -1.15 -0.69 -25.73
N VAL A 596 -1.25 -1.33 -24.56
CA VAL A 596 -1.62 -0.68 -23.30
C VAL A 596 -0.41 -0.07 -22.59
N LEU A 597 0.75 -0.74 -22.57
CA LEU A 597 1.93 -0.31 -21.81
C LEU A 597 2.35 1.16 -22.12
N PRO A 598 2.67 1.53 -23.38
CA PRO A 598 3.04 2.92 -23.70
C PRO A 598 1.85 3.88 -23.54
N SER A 599 0.64 3.44 -23.89
CA SER A 599 -0.57 4.25 -23.84
C SER A 599 -0.95 4.69 -22.44
N ALA A 600 -0.91 3.75 -21.49
CA ALA A 600 -1.22 4.00 -20.09
C ALA A 600 -0.16 4.91 -19.45
N GLN A 601 1.14 4.70 -19.73
CA GLN A 601 2.22 5.55 -19.22
C GLN A 601 2.06 7.01 -19.67
N ILE A 602 1.89 7.21 -20.98
CA ILE A 602 1.75 8.54 -21.56
C ILE A 602 0.50 9.22 -21.00
N TYR A 603 -0.60 8.48 -20.89
CA TYR A 603 -1.86 9.00 -20.38
C TYR A 603 -1.78 9.50 -18.94
N VAL A 604 -1.09 8.76 -18.04
CA VAL A 604 -0.81 9.23 -16.67
C VAL A 604 0.03 10.51 -16.70
N THR A 605 1.10 10.55 -17.49
CA THR A 605 1.98 11.73 -17.53
C THR A 605 1.30 12.98 -18.10
N GLU A 606 0.45 12.84 -19.12
CA GLU A 606 -0.29 13.95 -19.76
C GLU A 606 -1.44 14.48 -18.90
N CYS A 607 -1.99 13.66 -18.00
CA CYS A 607 -3.10 14.04 -17.13
C CYS A 607 -2.67 14.50 -15.74
N THR A 608 -1.37 14.48 -15.43
CA THR A 608 -0.84 14.78 -14.11
C THR A 608 -0.02 16.08 -14.10
N ASP A 609 -0.20 16.89 -13.05
CA ASP A 609 0.59 18.10 -12.81
C ASP A 609 2.09 17.76 -12.66
N PRO A 610 3.00 18.52 -13.31
CA PRO A 610 4.44 18.30 -13.20
C PRO A 610 4.97 18.15 -11.76
N LYS A 611 4.37 18.83 -10.78
CA LYS A 611 4.82 18.81 -9.37
C LYS A 611 4.63 17.46 -8.68
N ILE A 612 3.60 16.70 -9.05
CA ILE A 612 3.26 15.41 -8.42
C ILE A 612 3.46 14.22 -9.37
N ARG A 613 3.95 14.48 -10.59
CA ARG A 613 4.13 13.50 -11.66
C ARG A 613 5.03 12.33 -11.27
N GLY A 614 6.06 12.55 -10.44
CA GLY A 614 6.95 11.48 -9.97
C GLY A 614 6.23 10.43 -9.13
N VAL A 615 5.49 10.88 -8.11
CA VAL A 615 4.73 9.99 -7.20
C VAL A 615 3.60 9.28 -7.93
N ILE A 616 2.77 10.04 -8.65
CA ILE A 616 1.61 9.49 -9.39
C ILE A 616 2.07 8.60 -10.56
N GLY A 617 3.18 8.93 -11.19
CA GLY A 617 3.77 8.15 -12.29
C GLY A 617 4.34 6.81 -11.86
N SER A 618 4.51 6.57 -10.55
CA SER A 618 5.04 5.31 -10.03
C SER A 618 3.96 4.29 -9.65
N PHE A 619 2.68 4.69 -9.58
CA PHE A 619 1.56 3.78 -9.33
C PHE A 619 1.44 2.64 -10.37
N PRO A 620 1.63 2.89 -11.68
CA PRO A 620 1.74 1.84 -12.68
C PRO A 620 2.71 0.69 -12.31
N SER A 621 3.92 1.01 -11.87
CA SER A 621 4.94 0.01 -11.53
C SER A 621 4.55 -0.83 -10.32
N ILE A 622 3.96 -0.20 -9.30
CA ILE A 622 3.46 -0.91 -8.11
C ILE A 622 2.31 -1.83 -8.49
N SER A 623 1.39 -1.34 -9.32
CA SER A 623 0.24 -2.12 -9.76
C SER A 623 0.63 -3.32 -10.61
N MET A 624 1.66 -3.17 -11.45
CA MET A 624 2.26 -4.26 -12.20
C MET A 624 2.85 -5.35 -11.30
N SER A 625 3.60 -4.98 -10.25
CA SER A 625 4.09 -5.95 -9.26
C SER A 625 2.96 -6.61 -8.46
N GLY A 626 1.91 -5.85 -8.13
CA GLY A 626 0.70 -6.40 -7.51
C GLY A 626 0.03 -7.46 -8.40
N GLY A 627 -0.02 -7.25 -9.71
CA GLY A 627 -0.51 -8.23 -10.68
C GLY A 627 0.32 -9.50 -10.72
N ILE A 628 1.66 -9.39 -10.73
CA ILE A 628 2.58 -10.55 -10.70
C ILE A 628 2.39 -11.35 -9.41
N LEU A 629 2.38 -10.69 -8.25
CA LEU A 629 2.16 -11.34 -6.95
C LEU A 629 0.80 -12.02 -6.87
N THR A 630 -0.25 -11.38 -7.42
CA THR A 630 -1.59 -11.98 -7.48
C THR A 630 -1.59 -13.26 -8.33
N ALA A 631 -0.91 -13.25 -9.48
CA ALA A 631 -0.77 -14.46 -10.31
C ALA A 631 -0.04 -15.58 -9.56
N TYR A 632 1.00 -15.26 -8.76
CA TYR A 632 1.72 -16.26 -7.97
C TYR A 632 0.91 -16.81 -6.80
N ILE A 633 0.25 -15.95 -6.01
CA ILE A 633 -0.56 -16.38 -4.87
C ILE A 633 -1.70 -17.28 -5.36
N PHE A 634 -2.51 -16.79 -6.32
CA PHE A 634 -3.64 -17.56 -6.81
C PHE A 634 -3.16 -18.78 -7.61
N GLY A 635 -2.12 -18.65 -8.44
CA GLY A 635 -1.58 -19.77 -9.21
C GLY A 635 -1.06 -20.94 -8.38
N THR A 636 -0.79 -20.74 -7.08
CA THR A 636 -0.49 -21.82 -6.12
C THR A 636 -1.72 -22.59 -5.66
N PHE A 637 -2.88 -21.93 -5.57
CA PHE A 637 -4.11 -22.51 -5.00
C PHE A 637 -5.15 -22.92 -6.04
N ILE A 638 -5.09 -22.35 -7.25
CA ILE A 638 -6.06 -22.61 -8.31
C ILE A 638 -5.37 -23.11 -9.57
N THR A 639 -6.09 -23.90 -10.36
CA THR A 639 -5.62 -24.47 -11.63
C THR A 639 -5.38 -23.39 -12.68
N TRP A 640 -4.54 -23.70 -13.68
CA TRP A 640 -4.18 -22.77 -14.76
C TRP A 640 -5.38 -22.15 -15.48
N TYR A 641 -6.44 -22.91 -15.77
CA TYR A 641 -7.65 -22.39 -16.44
C TYR A 641 -8.50 -21.49 -15.51
N ASN A 642 -8.57 -21.79 -14.22
CA ASN A 642 -9.24 -20.93 -13.24
C ASN A 642 -8.48 -19.61 -13.03
N LEU A 643 -7.14 -19.66 -13.12
CA LEU A 643 -6.28 -18.48 -13.09
C LEU A 643 -6.53 -17.57 -14.31
N ALA A 644 -6.81 -18.16 -15.48
CA ALA A 644 -7.23 -17.43 -16.67
C ALA A 644 -8.60 -16.75 -16.48
N TRP A 645 -9.57 -17.45 -15.86
CA TRP A 645 -10.89 -16.87 -15.53
C TRP A 645 -10.80 -15.70 -14.56
N MET A 646 -9.96 -15.79 -13.53
CA MET A 646 -9.68 -14.68 -12.63
C MET A 646 -9.10 -13.48 -13.39
N SER A 647 -8.14 -13.73 -14.28
CA SER A 647 -7.51 -12.69 -15.08
C SER A 647 -8.48 -12.02 -16.07
N CYS A 648 -9.46 -12.78 -16.58
CA CYS A 648 -10.57 -12.25 -17.36
C CYS A 648 -11.42 -11.26 -16.56
N GLY A 649 -11.74 -11.57 -15.30
CA GLY A 649 -12.51 -10.67 -14.43
C GLY A 649 -11.84 -9.31 -14.22
N VAL A 650 -10.51 -9.30 -14.07
CA VAL A 650 -9.74 -8.05 -13.95
C VAL A 650 -9.74 -7.27 -15.27
N ALA A 651 -9.63 -7.94 -16.42
CA ALA A 651 -9.72 -7.29 -17.74
C ALA A 651 -11.10 -6.63 -17.98
N VAL A 652 -12.20 -7.23 -17.51
CA VAL A 652 -13.54 -6.63 -17.57
C VAL A 652 -13.63 -5.38 -16.69
N SER A 653 -13.03 -5.41 -15.50
CA SER A 653 -13.00 -4.23 -14.61
C SER A 653 -12.31 -3.02 -15.25
N LEU A 654 -11.27 -3.24 -16.07
CA LEU A 654 -10.58 -2.19 -16.81
C LEU A 654 -11.52 -1.46 -17.79
N ILE A 655 -12.42 -2.18 -18.47
CA ILE A 655 -13.40 -1.59 -19.40
C ILE A 655 -14.32 -0.63 -18.64
N LEU A 656 -14.90 -1.11 -17.53
CA LEU A 656 -15.84 -0.33 -16.71
C LEU A 656 -15.20 0.95 -16.17
N LEU A 657 -13.96 0.86 -15.69
CA LEU A 657 -13.23 2.01 -15.15
C LEU A 657 -12.85 3.01 -16.25
N MET A 658 -12.35 2.53 -17.39
CA MET A 658 -11.86 3.42 -18.47
C MET A 658 -12.98 4.19 -19.17
N ILE A 659 -14.22 3.70 -19.21
CA ILE A 659 -15.36 4.44 -19.78
C ILE A 659 -15.55 5.78 -19.05
N THR A 660 -15.40 5.79 -17.72
CA THR A 660 -15.65 6.96 -16.85
C THR A 660 -14.56 8.04 -16.91
N MET A 661 -13.38 7.73 -17.46
CA MET A 661 -12.23 8.65 -17.47
C MET A 661 -12.32 9.70 -18.60
N PRO A 662 -11.81 10.93 -18.43
CA PRO A 662 -11.76 11.94 -19.49
C PRO A 662 -10.81 11.55 -20.64
N ARG A 663 -10.66 12.40 -21.65
CA ARG A 663 -9.61 12.25 -22.68
C ARG A 663 -8.38 13.06 -22.26
N SER A 664 -7.21 12.73 -22.82
CA SER A 664 -5.98 13.48 -22.53
C SER A 664 -6.12 14.94 -22.99
N PRO A 665 -5.90 15.93 -22.10
CA PRO A 665 -6.01 17.34 -22.46
C PRO A 665 -4.94 17.74 -23.48
N VAL A 666 -3.73 17.20 -23.35
CA VAL A 666 -2.59 17.47 -24.25
C VAL A 666 -2.89 16.97 -25.67
N TRP A 667 -3.46 15.77 -25.78
CA TRP A 667 -3.85 15.24 -27.08
C TRP A 667 -5.01 16.03 -27.72
N LEU A 668 -6.03 16.40 -26.94
CA LEU A 668 -7.15 17.20 -27.44
C LEU A 668 -6.69 18.57 -27.97
N GLN A 669 -5.74 19.22 -27.28
CA GLN A 669 -5.11 20.45 -27.76
C GLN A 669 -4.33 20.22 -29.07
N SER A 670 -3.59 19.12 -29.18
CA SER A 670 -2.84 18.80 -30.41
C SER A 670 -3.73 18.57 -31.63
N LYS A 671 -5.01 18.23 -31.42
CA LYS A 671 -6.02 18.03 -32.48
C LYS A 671 -6.94 19.23 -32.67
N ASN A 672 -6.64 20.37 -32.05
CA ASN A 672 -7.45 21.60 -32.08
C ASN A 672 -8.89 21.46 -31.51
N PHE A 673 -9.15 20.44 -30.69
CA PHE A 673 -10.44 20.27 -29.98
C PHE A 673 -10.48 21.09 -28.69
N ASN A 674 -10.42 22.42 -28.82
CA ASN A 674 -10.22 23.34 -27.69
C ASN A 674 -11.30 23.26 -26.61
N ILE A 675 -12.58 23.08 -27.00
CA ILE A 675 -13.71 22.97 -26.05
C ILE A 675 -13.61 21.69 -25.21
N GLU A 676 -13.30 20.55 -25.83
CA GLU A 676 -13.13 19.28 -25.10
C GLU A 676 -11.86 19.29 -24.24
N ALA A 677 -10.80 19.94 -24.72
CA ALA A 677 -9.55 20.09 -23.97
C ALA A 677 -9.78 20.91 -22.69
N GLU A 678 -10.55 21.99 -22.78
CA GLU A 678 -10.93 22.80 -21.62
C GLU A 678 -11.78 21.99 -20.64
N LYS A 679 -12.77 21.23 -21.12
CA LYS A 679 -13.56 20.32 -20.28
C LYS A 679 -12.68 19.29 -19.54
N SER A 680 -11.73 18.69 -20.24
CA SER A 680 -10.83 17.67 -19.66
C SER A 680 -9.85 18.29 -18.65
N THR A 681 -9.31 19.47 -18.97
CA THR A 681 -8.42 20.26 -18.09
C THR A 681 -9.16 20.71 -16.82
N LYS A 682 -10.40 21.20 -16.97
CA LYS A 682 -11.28 21.59 -15.86
C LYS A 682 -11.70 20.38 -15.02
N TRP A 683 -11.93 19.23 -15.65
CA TRP A 683 -12.17 17.99 -14.91
C TRP A 683 -10.96 17.63 -14.06
N LEU A 684 -9.74 17.62 -14.63
CA LEU A 684 -8.49 17.30 -13.93
C LEU A 684 -8.04 18.37 -12.91
N GLY A 685 -8.66 19.54 -12.91
CA GLY A 685 -8.27 20.68 -12.08
C GLY A 685 -6.89 21.25 -12.44
N LEU A 686 -6.42 20.99 -13.66
CA LEU A 686 -5.19 21.58 -14.19
C LEU A 686 -5.45 23.05 -14.51
N LYS A 687 -4.44 23.92 -14.33
CA LYS A 687 -4.56 25.31 -14.78
C LYS A 687 -4.66 25.31 -16.32
N PRO A 688 -5.61 26.04 -16.92
CA PRO A 688 -5.65 26.17 -18.38
C PRO A 688 -4.34 26.78 -18.85
N GLN A 689 -3.55 26.00 -19.60
CA GLN A 689 -2.45 26.55 -20.36
C GLN A 689 -3.06 27.36 -21.50
N MET A 690 -3.41 28.62 -21.24
CA MET A 690 -3.67 29.58 -22.30
C MET A 690 -2.35 29.82 -23.03
N LYS A 691 -2.07 29.02 -24.06
CA LYS A 691 -1.49 29.61 -25.27
C LYS A 691 -2.61 30.45 -25.88
N ARG A 692 -2.73 31.68 -25.38
CA ARG A 692 -3.56 32.72 -26.00
C ARG A 692 -3.06 32.88 -27.43
N ILE A 693 -3.90 32.49 -28.37
CA ILE A 693 -3.91 33.03 -29.72
C ILE A 693 -4.41 34.48 -29.58
N ASP A 694 -3.59 35.34 -28.97
CA ASP A 694 -3.82 36.81 -28.92
C ASP A 694 -2.78 37.56 -29.76
N LEU A 695 -1.86 36.86 -30.42
CA LEU A 695 -0.87 37.46 -31.33
C LEU A 695 -1.44 37.91 -32.68
N GLN A 696 -2.76 37.80 -32.90
CA GLN A 696 -3.42 38.37 -34.09
C GLN A 696 -4.06 39.75 -33.86
N ASN A 697 -4.30 40.16 -32.61
CA ASN A 697 -4.90 41.48 -32.33
C ASN A 697 -3.88 42.54 -31.85
N GLU A 698 -2.64 42.17 -31.59
CA GLU A 698 -1.57 43.10 -31.18
C GLU A 698 -0.68 43.57 -32.35
N LYS A 699 -1.08 43.31 -33.61
CA LYS A 699 -0.36 43.77 -34.81
C LYS A 699 -0.93 45.03 -35.48
N VAL A 700 -1.90 45.72 -34.87
CA VAL A 700 -2.51 46.92 -35.49
C VAL A 700 -1.98 48.25 -34.95
N CYS A 701 -1.23 48.30 -33.84
CA CYS A 701 -0.73 49.58 -33.32
C CYS A 701 0.69 49.49 -32.71
N ALA A 702 1.73 49.43 -33.55
CA ALA A 702 3.01 50.12 -33.31
C ALA A 702 3.97 49.93 -34.51
N PRO A 703 4.81 50.93 -34.85
CA PRO A 703 5.58 50.96 -36.10
C PRO A 703 6.87 50.14 -36.04
N SER A 704 7.28 49.72 -37.23
CA SER A 704 8.58 49.17 -37.63
C SER A 704 9.80 49.77 -36.91
N ASN A 705 10.63 48.92 -36.28
CA ASN A 705 12.09 48.85 -36.46
C ASN A 705 12.76 48.00 -35.36
N GLN A 706 13.26 46.81 -35.72
CA GLN A 706 14.63 46.33 -35.47
C GLN A 706 14.71 44.81 -35.72
N LYS A 707 15.47 44.45 -36.75
CA LYS A 707 15.97 43.10 -37.00
C LYS A 707 16.94 42.73 -35.86
N ASN A 708 16.57 41.76 -35.05
CA ASN A 708 17.51 40.92 -34.31
C ASN A 708 16.92 39.50 -34.33
N GLU A 709 17.41 38.71 -35.29
CA GLU A 709 17.06 37.31 -35.46
C GLU A 709 17.71 36.48 -34.34
N ASN A 710 16.89 35.99 -33.42
CA ASN A 710 17.28 34.95 -32.49
C ASN A 710 17.26 33.57 -33.21
N PRO A 711 18.34 32.79 -33.20
CA PRO A 711 18.40 31.48 -33.86
C PRO A 711 17.43 30.44 -33.26
N ALA A 712 16.87 30.70 -32.06
CA ALA A 712 15.87 29.85 -31.42
C ALA A 712 14.48 29.88 -32.09
N LYS A 713 14.20 30.84 -32.98
CA LYS A 713 12.91 30.92 -33.70
C LYS A 713 12.87 30.17 -35.03
N VAL A 714 14.02 29.76 -35.57
CA VAL A 714 14.09 29.13 -36.91
C VAL A 714 13.64 27.65 -36.92
N LEU A 715 13.57 26.97 -35.78
CA LEU A 715 13.14 25.55 -35.72
C LEU A 715 11.63 25.35 -35.56
N GLN A 716 10.82 26.42 -35.59
CA GLN A 716 9.37 26.34 -35.34
C GLN A 716 8.50 26.17 -36.59
N GLU A 717 9.09 26.14 -37.80
CA GLU A 717 8.36 26.03 -39.08
C GLU A 717 8.42 24.64 -39.76
N ASP A 718 9.26 23.70 -39.30
CA ASP A 718 9.31 22.35 -39.88
C ASP A 718 8.35 21.38 -39.17
N ASN A 719 7.61 20.59 -39.98
CA ASN A 719 6.64 19.60 -39.52
C ASN A 719 7.26 18.71 -38.41
N PRO A 720 6.71 18.68 -37.17
CA PRO A 720 7.35 18.05 -36.00
C PRO A 720 7.56 16.52 -36.13
N HIS A 721 6.99 15.92 -37.17
CA HIS A 721 7.09 14.49 -37.53
C HIS A 721 7.92 14.22 -38.79
N SER A 722 8.60 15.20 -39.36
CA SER A 722 9.51 14.99 -40.50
C SER A 722 10.64 14.02 -40.10
N LEU A 723 10.90 13.00 -40.94
CA LEU A 723 11.98 12.02 -40.73
C LEU A 723 13.35 12.69 -40.52
N LYS A 724 13.58 13.81 -41.21
CA LYS A 724 14.80 14.62 -41.08
C LYS A 724 14.95 15.27 -39.70
N THR A 725 13.82 15.67 -39.09
CA THR A 725 13.77 16.23 -37.73
C THR A 725 13.99 15.13 -36.69
N LEU A 726 13.39 13.94 -36.88
CA LEU A 726 13.56 12.78 -35.97
C LEU A 726 15.00 12.23 -35.95
N MET A 727 15.74 12.36 -37.05
CA MET A 727 17.17 12.00 -37.14
C MET A 727 18.13 13.08 -36.62
N SER A 728 17.63 14.15 -36.02
CA SER A 728 18.51 15.19 -35.45
C SER A 728 19.19 14.71 -34.15
N ARG A 729 20.46 15.09 -33.97
CA ARG A 729 21.30 14.72 -32.80
C ARG A 729 20.64 14.99 -31.43
N PRO A 730 19.91 16.12 -31.22
CA PRO A 730 19.23 16.40 -29.94
C PRO A 730 18.09 15.44 -29.61
N ILE A 731 17.55 14.71 -30.60
CA ILE A 731 16.51 13.69 -30.43
C ILE A 731 17.14 12.29 -30.34
N LEU A 732 18.14 12.02 -31.18
CA LEU A 732 18.78 10.71 -31.27
C LEU A 732 19.58 10.36 -30.02
N MET A 733 20.24 11.32 -29.38
CA MET A 733 21.09 11.07 -28.20
C MET A 733 20.25 10.68 -26.96
N PRO A 734 19.18 11.40 -26.57
CA PRO A 734 18.26 10.93 -25.52
C PRO A 734 17.61 9.59 -25.84
N LEU A 735 17.24 9.36 -27.11
CA LEU A 735 16.69 8.08 -27.56
C LEU A 735 17.71 6.95 -27.37
N ALA A 736 18.96 7.13 -27.79
CA ALA A 736 20.02 6.14 -27.65
C ALA A 736 20.30 5.80 -26.17
N ILE A 737 20.38 6.80 -25.29
CA ILE A 737 20.55 6.58 -23.85
C ILE A 737 19.38 5.75 -23.28
N GLY A 738 18.16 6.13 -23.65
CA GLY A 738 16.95 5.43 -23.21
C GLY A 738 16.89 3.98 -23.73
N LEU A 739 17.17 3.76 -25.01
CA LEU A 739 17.17 2.43 -25.63
C LEU A 739 18.20 1.51 -25.00
N THR A 740 19.42 2.01 -24.78
CA THR A 740 20.50 1.24 -24.14
C THR A 740 20.14 0.90 -22.69
N LEU A 741 19.52 1.83 -21.94
CA LEU A 741 19.06 1.56 -20.58
C LEU A 741 17.98 0.47 -20.51
N LEU A 742 17.00 0.50 -21.43
CA LEU A 742 15.99 -0.56 -21.52
C LEU A 742 16.60 -1.89 -21.97
N ALA A 743 17.56 -1.87 -22.89
CA ALA A 743 18.29 -3.07 -23.30
C ALA A 743 19.02 -3.71 -22.11
N ILE A 744 19.79 -2.93 -21.35
CA ILE A 744 20.49 -3.39 -20.14
C ILE A 744 19.50 -3.93 -19.11
N GLN A 745 18.38 -3.24 -18.90
CA GLN A 745 17.32 -3.66 -17.98
C GLN A 745 16.82 -5.07 -18.32
N GLN A 746 16.54 -5.35 -19.59
CA GLN A 746 16.04 -6.66 -20.04
C GLN A 746 17.13 -7.73 -20.04
N LEU A 747 18.33 -7.38 -20.50
CA LEU A 747 19.50 -8.26 -20.57
C LEU A 747 20.07 -8.63 -19.19
N SER A 748 19.59 -8.01 -18.12
CA SER A 748 19.96 -8.36 -16.74
C SER A 748 19.48 -9.75 -16.29
N GLY A 749 18.62 -10.40 -17.07
CA GLY A 749 18.06 -11.72 -16.76
C GLY A 749 16.83 -11.70 -15.85
N ILE A 750 16.32 -10.52 -15.48
CA ILE A 750 15.13 -10.36 -14.63
C ILE A 750 13.91 -11.12 -15.14
N ASP A 751 13.65 -11.07 -16.45
CA ASP A 751 12.45 -11.68 -17.02
C ASP A 751 12.57 -13.20 -17.13
N SER A 752 13.78 -13.74 -17.35
CA SER A 752 14.02 -15.17 -17.22
C SER A 752 13.80 -15.64 -15.79
N ILE A 753 14.27 -14.86 -14.81
CA ILE A 753 14.01 -15.13 -13.38
C ILE A 753 12.50 -15.15 -13.11
N ILE A 754 11.75 -14.12 -13.51
CA ILE A 754 10.31 -14.01 -13.25
C ILE A 754 9.52 -15.16 -13.93
N PHE A 755 9.81 -15.48 -15.18
CA PHE A 755 9.04 -16.48 -15.93
C PHE A 755 9.37 -17.91 -15.53
N PHE A 756 10.62 -18.18 -15.12
CA PHE A 756 11.11 -19.53 -14.82
C PHE A 756 11.48 -19.71 -13.33
N THR A 757 10.97 -18.86 -12.43
CA THR A 757 11.30 -18.89 -11.00
C THR A 757 11.15 -20.30 -10.39
N VAL A 758 10.02 -20.99 -10.64
CA VAL A 758 9.77 -22.34 -10.11
C VAL A 758 10.82 -23.33 -10.57
N GLU A 759 11.21 -23.26 -11.84
CA GLU A 759 12.18 -24.17 -12.46
C GLU A 759 13.59 -23.91 -11.92
N ILE A 760 13.99 -22.64 -11.79
CA ILE A 760 15.27 -22.22 -11.21
C ILE A 760 15.42 -22.75 -9.77
N PHE A 761 14.37 -22.66 -8.95
CA PHE A 761 14.38 -23.18 -7.57
C PHE A 761 14.38 -24.70 -7.48
N ARG A 762 13.68 -25.38 -8.39
CA ARG A 762 13.73 -26.84 -8.49
C ARG A 762 15.13 -27.31 -8.92
N ALA A 763 15.74 -26.63 -9.89
CA ALA A 763 17.09 -26.92 -10.37
C ALA A 763 18.17 -26.65 -9.31
N SER A 764 17.92 -25.72 -8.38
CA SER A 764 18.87 -25.39 -7.31
C SER A 764 18.86 -26.40 -6.15
N GLY A 765 18.02 -27.44 -6.20
CA GLY A 765 17.94 -28.47 -5.15
C GLY A 765 17.46 -27.97 -3.79
N SER A 766 16.74 -26.84 -3.74
CA SER A 766 16.31 -26.24 -2.47
C SER A 766 15.20 -27.07 -1.80
N SER A 767 15.18 -27.09 -0.47
CA SER A 767 14.10 -27.71 0.32
C SER A 767 12.78 -26.91 0.30
N ILE A 768 12.79 -25.72 -0.31
CA ILE A 768 11.65 -24.80 -0.36
C ILE A 768 10.79 -25.15 -1.57
N ASP A 769 9.48 -25.29 -1.34
CA ASP A 769 8.52 -25.53 -2.40
C ASP A 769 8.58 -24.41 -3.47
N GLY A 770 8.60 -24.82 -4.74
CA GLY A 770 8.78 -23.90 -5.87
C GLY A 770 7.66 -22.85 -5.96
N HIS A 771 6.43 -23.18 -5.55
CA HIS A 771 5.32 -22.23 -5.53
C HIS A 771 5.48 -21.23 -4.39
N LEU A 772 5.87 -21.68 -3.19
CA LEU A 772 6.21 -20.78 -2.09
C LEU A 772 7.33 -19.81 -2.47
N ALA A 773 8.35 -20.28 -3.19
CA ALA A 773 9.45 -19.45 -3.66
C ALA A 773 8.96 -18.33 -4.60
N THR A 774 8.04 -18.61 -5.53
CA THR A 774 7.45 -17.55 -6.39
C THR A 774 6.72 -16.48 -5.58
N ILE A 775 5.99 -16.85 -4.52
CA ILE A 775 5.29 -15.88 -3.66
C ILE A 775 6.28 -14.98 -2.93
N ILE A 776 7.38 -15.53 -2.42
CA ILE A 776 8.46 -14.76 -1.78
C ILE A 776 9.03 -13.74 -2.78
N VAL A 777 9.35 -14.18 -3.99
CA VAL A 777 9.88 -13.32 -5.06
C VAL A 777 8.91 -12.19 -5.42
N GLY A 778 7.62 -12.50 -5.61
CA GLY A 778 6.59 -11.49 -5.88
C GLY A 778 6.41 -10.50 -4.74
N THR A 779 6.52 -10.96 -3.49
CA THR A 779 6.36 -10.11 -2.30
C THR A 779 7.55 -9.15 -2.17
N VAL A 780 8.77 -9.66 -2.32
CA VAL A 780 9.99 -8.84 -2.31
C VAL A 780 9.94 -7.79 -3.42
N GLN A 781 9.52 -8.17 -4.62
CA GLN A 781 9.36 -7.25 -5.76
C GLN A 781 8.36 -6.12 -5.46
N LEU A 782 7.21 -6.43 -4.85
CA LEU A 782 6.20 -5.43 -4.49
C LEU A 782 6.71 -4.48 -3.41
N VAL A 783 7.28 -5.01 -2.33
CA VAL A 783 7.82 -4.21 -1.21
C VAL A 783 8.95 -3.30 -1.69
N SER A 784 9.83 -3.82 -2.55
CA SER A 784 10.97 -3.07 -3.07
C SER A 784 10.55 -1.96 -4.03
N ASN A 785 9.49 -2.17 -4.82
CA ASN A 785 8.92 -1.12 -5.67
C ASN A 785 8.19 -0.03 -4.87
N ILE A 786 7.62 -0.36 -3.71
CA ILE A 786 7.09 0.66 -2.78
C ILE A 786 8.24 1.43 -2.13
N ALA A 787 9.33 0.74 -1.74
CA ALA A 787 10.51 1.37 -1.17
C ALA A 787 11.18 2.33 -2.15
N SER A 788 11.24 1.98 -3.44
CA SER A 788 11.87 2.80 -4.49
C SER A 788 11.24 4.21 -4.57
N LEU A 789 9.94 4.36 -4.31
CA LEU A 789 9.26 5.67 -4.26
C LEU A 789 9.94 6.67 -3.32
N PHE A 790 10.38 6.19 -2.16
CA PHE A 790 10.99 7.06 -1.14
C PHE A 790 12.45 7.38 -1.47
N PHE A 791 13.15 6.47 -2.14
CA PHE A 791 14.57 6.63 -2.48
C PHE A 791 14.80 7.45 -3.75
N VAL A 792 13.95 7.31 -4.78
CA VAL A 792 14.12 8.00 -6.08
C VAL A 792 14.13 9.51 -5.92
N ASP A 793 13.25 10.06 -5.08
CA ASP A 793 13.18 11.51 -4.86
C ASP A 793 14.28 12.02 -3.92
N LYS A 794 14.80 11.18 -3.02
CA LYS A 794 15.84 11.56 -2.06
C LYS A 794 17.25 11.47 -2.66
N SER A 795 17.59 10.39 -3.37
CA SER A 795 18.97 10.07 -3.76
C SER A 795 19.36 10.51 -5.18
N GLY A 796 18.40 10.82 -6.06
CA GLY A 796 18.69 11.10 -7.48
C GLY A 796 18.65 9.83 -8.33
N ARG A 797 18.49 10.01 -9.66
CA ARG A 797 18.24 8.89 -10.58
C ARG A 797 19.53 8.15 -10.92
N LYS A 798 20.63 8.89 -11.12
CA LYS A 798 21.93 8.31 -11.53
C LYS A 798 22.59 7.48 -10.41
N PRO A 799 22.74 7.97 -9.16
CA PRO A 799 23.33 7.17 -8.08
C PRO A 799 22.57 5.87 -7.80
N LEU A 800 21.23 5.93 -7.91
CA LEU A 800 20.36 4.79 -7.62
C LEU A 800 20.46 3.71 -8.71
N LEU A 801 20.60 4.11 -9.99
CA LEU A 801 20.90 3.17 -11.09
C LEU A 801 22.27 2.51 -10.94
N ILE A 802 23.30 3.26 -10.51
CA ILE A 802 24.66 2.70 -10.31
C ILE A 802 24.65 1.67 -9.17
N ALA A 803 24.07 2.03 -8.03
CA ALA A 803 23.97 1.13 -6.88
C ALA A 803 23.18 -0.15 -7.23
N SER A 804 22.06 0.01 -7.94
CA SER A 804 21.24 -1.10 -8.43
C SER A 804 22.02 -2.03 -9.37
N GLY A 805 22.75 -1.48 -10.35
CA GLY A 805 23.57 -2.29 -11.27
C GLY A 805 24.67 -3.09 -10.55
N ILE A 806 25.32 -2.52 -9.54
CA ILE A 806 26.33 -3.22 -8.73
C ILE A 806 25.68 -4.35 -7.91
N VAL A 807 24.56 -4.07 -7.24
CA VAL A 807 23.85 -5.08 -6.44
C VAL A 807 23.37 -6.23 -7.33
N MET A 808 22.81 -5.93 -8.50
CA MET A 808 22.37 -6.95 -9.47
C MET A 808 23.54 -7.78 -9.99
N CYS A 809 24.68 -7.16 -10.29
CA CYS A 809 25.90 -7.85 -10.70
C CYS A 809 26.37 -8.82 -9.61
N LEU A 810 26.56 -8.36 -8.37
CA LEU A 810 27.04 -9.19 -7.27
C LEU A 810 26.09 -10.36 -6.98
N SER A 811 24.78 -10.11 -7.08
CA SER A 811 23.75 -11.12 -6.82
C SER A 811 23.72 -12.19 -7.91
N ASN A 812 23.79 -11.82 -9.19
CA ASN A 812 23.86 -12.79 -10.29
C ASN A 812 25.19 -13.57 -10.30
N ALA A 813 26.30 -12.92 -9.97
CA ALA A 813 27.59 -13.60 -9.78
C ALA A 813 27.51 -14.65 -8.67
N SER A 814 26.91 -14.29 -7.53
CA SER A 814 26.69 -15.19 -6.40
C SER A 814 25.77 -16.35 -6.75
N MET A 815 24.70 -16.10 -7.52
CA MET A 815 23.79 -17.15 -8.00
C MET A 815 24.50 -18.12 -8.95
N GLY A 816 25.35 -17.62 -9.87
CA GLY A 816 26.17 -18.47 -10.73
C GLY A 816 27.15 -19.36 -9.93
N VAL A 817 27.79 -18.81 -8.89
CA VAL A 817 28.65 -19.58 -7.97
C VAL A 817 27.85 -20.67 -7.24
N ALA A 818 26.63 -20.36 -6.80
CA ALA A 818 25.78 -21.33 -6.10
C ALA A 818 25.41 -22.52 -7.01
N PHE A 819 25.03 -22.26 -8.27
CA PHE A 819 24.74 -23.33 -9.23
C PHE A 819 25.99 -24.14 -9.58
N TYR A 820 27.15 -23.49 -9.75
CA TYR A 820 28.42 -24.19 -10.01
C TYR A 820 28.81 -25.15 -8.87
N LEU A 821 28.66 -24.71 -7.61
CA LEU A 821 28.93 -25.56 -6.45
C LEU A 821 27.95 -26.73 -6.35
N ASN A 822 26.68 -26.51 -6.69
CA ASN A 822 25.67 -27.58 -6.72
C ASN A 822 25.97 -28.63 -7.79
N GLU A 823 26.39 -28.21 -9.00
CA GLU A 823 26.82 -29.11 -10.09
C GLU A 823 28.03 -29.98 -9.68
N HIS A 824 28.89 -29.49 -8.79
CA HIS A 824 30.07 -30.22 -8.28
C HIS A 824 29.81 -31.01 -6.99
N GLY A 825 28.54 -31.14 -6.55
CA GLY A 825 28.14 -31.99 -5.43
C GLY A 825 28.16 -31.34 -4.04
N TYR A 826 28.40 -30.03 -3.94
CA TYR A 826 28.36 -29.30 -2.67
C TYR A 826 26.93 -28.78 -2.37
N THR A 827 26.09 -29.61 -1.76
CA THR A 827 24.67 -29.31 -1.48
C THR A 827 24.42 -28.46 -0.24
N SER A 828 25.45 -28.17 0.57
CA SER A 828 25.32 -27.41 1.84
C SER A 828 24.89 -25.94 1.68
N PHE A 829 24.87 -25.40 0.45
CA PHE A 829 24.52 -24.01 0.17
C PHE A 829 23.15 -23.82 -0.49
N GLY A 830 22.19 -24.73 -0.29
CA GLY A 830 20.86 -24.69 -0.92
C GLY A 830 20.03 -23.39 -0.70
N TYR A 831 20.35 -22.60 0.33
CA TYR A 831 19.72 -21.29 0.60
C TYR A 831 20.36 -20.12 -0.16
N LEU A 832 21.59 -20.28 -0.66
CA LEU A 832 22.34 -19.21 -1.34
C LEU A 832 21.64 -18.71 -2.62
N PRO A 833 21.09 -19.58 -3.50
CA PRO A 833 20.30 -19.14 -4.66
C PRO A 833 19.10 -18.27 -4.26
N LEU A 834 18.39 -18.63 -3.18
CA LEU A 834 17.25 -17.86 -2.69
C LEU A 834 17.66 -16.46 -2.23
N VAL A 835 18.70 -16.38 -1.39
CA VAL A 835 19.18 -15.09 -0.86
C VAL A 835 19.68 -14.21 -2.01
N SER A 836 20.46 -14.77 -2.93
CA SER A 836 20.98 -14.04 -4.09
C SER A 836 19.87 -13.55 -5.00
N LEU A 837 18.82 -14.34 -5.20
CA LEU A 837 17.66 -13.93 -5.99
C LEU A 837 16.86 -12.83 -5.28
N ILE A 838 16.65 -12.91 -3.96
CA ILE A 838 15.97 -11.86 -3.18
C ILE A 838 16.74 -10.54 -3.26
N VAL A 839 18.06 -10.57 -3.09
CA VAL A 839 18.92 -9.38 -3.19
C VAL A 839 18.93 -8.81 -4.60
N PHE A 840 18.96 -9.68 -5.63
CA PHE A 840 18.81 -9.27 -7.03
C PHE A 840 17.48 -8.54 -7.26
N MET A 841 16.36 -9.10 -6.79
CA MET A 841 15.03 -8.50 -6.96
C MET A 841 14.91 -7.15 -6.25
N MET A 842 15.46 -7.02 -5.03
CA MET A 842 15.52 -5.73 -4.33
C MET A 842 16.35 -4.70 -5.11
N GLY A 843 17.54 -5.11 -5.55
CA GLY A 843 18.44 -4.26 -6.34
C GLY A 843 17.80 -3.79 -7.63
N PHE A 844 17.18 -4.69 -8.40
CA PHE A 844 16.48 -4.37 -9.64
C PHE A 844 15.33 -3.38 -9.38
N SER A 845 14.43 -3.69 -8.46
CA SER A 845 13.24 -2.88 -8.16
C SER A 845 13.54 -1.43 -7.79
N ILE A 846 14.57 -1.22 -6.96
CA ILE A 846 14.94 0.11 -6.47
C ILE A 846 15.54 0.99 -7.57
N GLY A 847 16.27 0.41 -8.53
CA GLY A 847 16.92 1.15 -9.60
C GLY A 847 16.37 0.82 -10.99
N PHE A 848 16.95 -0.19 -11.63
CA PHE A 848 16.67 -0.53 -13.03
C PHE A 848 15.19 -0.87 -13.31
N GLY A 849 14.38 -1.24 -12.32
CA GLY A 849 12.96 -1.52 -12.49
C GLY A 849 12.12 -0.27 -12.79
N CYS A 850 12.26 0.78 -11.98
CA CYS A 850 11.41 1.97 -12.05
C CYS A 850 12.04 3.14 -12.82
N ILE A 851 13.36 3.31 -12.73
CA ILE A 851 14.04 4.54 -13.17
C ILE A 851 14.12 4.66 -14.70
N PRO A 852 14.42 3.62 -15.50
CA PRO A 852 14.52 3.77 -16.96
C PRO A 852 13.23 4.32 -17.61
N PHE A 853 12.07 3.81 -17.18
CA PHE A 853 10.77 4.30 -17.66
C PHE A 853 10.49 5.74 -17.21
N LEU A 854 10.91 6.12 -16.00
CA LEU A 854 10.80 7.49 -15.50
C LEU A 854 11.70 8.46 -16.28
N LEU A 855 12.95 8.06 -16.51
CA LEU A 855 13.97 8.86 -17.21
C LEU A 855 13.52 9.19 -18.63
N MET A 856 12.89 8.25 -19.34
CA MET A 856 12.30 8.51 -20.67
C MET A 856 11.25 9.63 -20.66
N GLY A 857 10.46 9.73 -19.59
CA GLY A 857 9.50 10.81 -19.40
C GLY A 857 10.15 12.18 -19.13
N GLU A 858 11.43 12.20 -18.75
CA GLU A 858 12.20 13.40 -18.40
C GLU A 858 13.13 13.85 -19.54
N ILE A 859 13.75 12.91 -20.28
CA ILE A 859 14.72 13.22 -21.35
C ILE A 859 14.08 13.38 -22.73
N PHE A 860 12.88 12.83 -22.99
CA PHE A 860 12.27 12.91 -24.31
C PHE A 860 11.58 14.27 -24.56
N PRO A 861 11.83 14.91 -25.73
CA PRO A 861 11.18 16.14 -26.13
C PRO A 861 9.66 16.00 -26.16
N THR A 862 8.94 17.01 -25.67
CA THR A 862 7.50 16.96 -25.43
C THR A 862 6.69 16.72 -26.72
N ALA A 863 7.15 17.24 -27.85
CA ALA A 863 6.44 17.11 -29.14
C ALA A 863 6.54 15.70 -29.75
N GLN A 864 7.68 15.01 -29.59
CA GLN A 864 7.93 13.69 -30.18
C GLN A 864 7.83 12.55 -29.15
N ARG A 865 7.57 12.84 -27.88
CA ARG A 865 7.56 11.89 -26.76
C ARG A 865 6.76 10.62 -27.03
N SER A 866 5.53 10.75 -27.55
CA SER A 866 4.66 9.59 -27.80
C SER A 866 5.24 8.60 -28.81
N PHE A 867 5.90 9.11 -29.86
CA PHE A 867 6.56 8.30 -30.87
C PHE A 867 7.84 7.64 -30.33
N LEU A 868 8.70 8.42 -29.67
CA LEU A 868 9.96 7.92 -29.09
C LEU A 868 9.71 6.87 -27.99
N SER A 869 8.73 7.09 -27.12
CA SER A 869 8.32 6.12 -26.09
C SER A 869 7.76 4.83 -26.70
N SER A 870 7.07 4.90 -27.84
CA SER A 870 6.56 3.70 -28.53
C SER A 870 7.69 2.88 -29.15
N ILE A 871 8.69 3.52 -29.76
CA ILE A 871 9.89 2.84 -30.28
C ILE A 871 10.66 2.18 -29.13
N ALA A 872 10.87 2.92 -28.05
CA ALA A 872 11.58 2.42 -26.88
C ALA A 872 10.85 1.25 -26.19
N GLY A 873 9.55 1.37 -25.99
CA GLY A 873 8.71 0.29 -25.46
C GLY A 873 8.73 -0.95 -26.36
N SER A 874 8.71 -0.77 -27.68
CA SER A 874 8.80 -1.88 -28.63
C SER A 874 10.14 -2.58 -28.49
N MET A 875 11.26 -1.86 -28.60
CA MET A 875 12.59 -2.46 -28.43
C MET A 875 12.76 -3.19 -27.09
N ASN A 876 12.24 -2.62 -26.00
CA ASN A 876 12.23 -3.27 -24.69
C ASN A 876 11.51 -4.63 -24.71
N LEU A 877 10.30 -4.68 -25.27
CA LEU A 877 9.51 -5.92 -25.38
C LEU A 877 10.14 -6.92 -26.35
N GLY A 878 10.81 -6.45 -27.39
CA GLY A 878 11.57 -7.29 -28.33
C GLY A 878 12.80 -7.93 -27.68
N ILE A 879 13.57 -7.17 -26.90
CA ILE A 879 14.72 -7.72 -26.16
C ILE A 879 14.23 -8.68 -25.06
N MET A 880 13.13 -8.36 -24.38
CA MET A 880 12.48 -9.26 -23.42
C MET A 880 12.15 -10.63 -24.06
N PHE A 881 11.59 -10.63 -25.27
CA PHE A 881 11.33 -11.87 -26.02
C PHE A 881 12.60 -12.68 -26.26
N VAL A 882 13.66 -12.02 -26.74
CA VAL A 882 14.95 -12.68 -26.99
C VAL A 882 15.46 -13.33 -25.71
N VAL A 883 15.55 -12.58 -24.61
CA VAL A 883 16.06 -13.06 -23.31
C VAL A 883 15.30 -14.29 -22.80
N ILE A 884 13.96 -14.25 -22.85
CA ILE A 884 13.12 -15.38 -22.41
C ILE A 884 13.30 -16.59 -23.34
N LYS A 885 13.34 -16.38 -24.67
CA LYS A 885 13.45 -17.49 -25.63
C LYS A 885 14.84 -18.12 -25.63
N THR A 886 15.90 -17.33 -25.38
CA THR A 886 17.28 -17.83 -25.35
C THR A 886 17.67 -18.46 -24.01
N TYR A 887 16.85 -18.34 -22.96
CA TYR A 887 17.19 -18.86 -21.63
C TYR A 887 17.53 -20.36 -21.63
N HIS A 888 16.61 -21.23 -22.06
CA HIS A 888 16.87 -22.68 -22.10
C HIS A 888 17.98 -23.08 -23.09
N PRO A 889 18.05 -22.54 -24.33
CA PRO A 889 19.19 -22.80 -25.20
C PRO A 889 20.55 -22.42 -24.60
N LEU A 890 20.60 -21.35 -23.79
CA LEU A 890 21.83 -20.91 -23.12
C LEU A 890 22.19 -21.82 -21.94
N GLU A 891 21.18 -22.25 -21.18
CA GLU A 891 21.29 -23.27 -20.13
C GLU A 891 21.87 -24.57 -20.67
N GLU A 892 21.36 -25.07 -21.81
CA GLU A 892 21.84 -26.30 -22.45
C GLU A 892 23.25 -26.17 -23.03
N ALA A 893 23.63 -24.99 -23.55
CA ALA A 893 24.91 -24.77 -24.21
C ALA A 893 26.08 -24.52 -23.24
N ILE A 894 25.86 -23.84 -22.11
CA ILE A 894 26.95 -23.36 -21.22
C ILE A 894 26.77 -23.82 -19.76
N SER A 895 25.56 -24.23 -19.35
CA SER A 895 25.07 -24.47 -17.98
C SER A 895 24.32 -23.30 -17.33
N THR A 896 23.57 -23.63 -16.26
CA THR A 896 22.80 -22.66 -15.47
C THR A 896 23.74 -21.64 -14.81
N ALA A 897 24.89 -22.09 -14.31
CA ALA A 897 25.92 -21.22 -13.73
C ALA A 897 26.49 -20.24 -14.76
N GLY A 898 26.83 -20.73 -15.96
CA GLY A 898 27.34 -19.90 -17.06
C GLY A 898 26.35 -18.82 -17.51
N THR A 899 25.05 -19.16 -17.54
CA THR A 899 23.97 -18.22 -17.89
C THR A 899 23.91 -17.02 -16.93
N PHE A 900 23.97 -17.26 -15.62
CA PHE A 900 23.93 -16.18 -14.63
C PHE A 900 25.21 -15.34 -14.59
N TRP A 901 26.38 -15.92 -14.91
CA TRP A 901 27.61 -15.13 -15.07
C TRP A 901 27.55 -14.18 -16.29
N ILE A 902 26.95 -14.60 -17.41
CA ILE A 902 26.71 -13.71 -18.55
C ILE A 902 25.82 -12.55 -18.13
N TYR A 903 24.71 -12.81 -17.43
CA TYR A 903 23.85 -11.74 -16.91
C TYR A 903 24.57 -10.82 -15.92
N SER A 904 25.46 -11.35 -15.09
CA SER A 904 26.30 -10.56 -14.18
C SER A 904 27.22 -9.59 -14.95
N ILE A 905 27.91 -10.06 -15.99
CA ILE A 905 28.80 -9.23 -16.82
C ILE A 905 27.99 -8.12 -17.50
N LEU A 906 26.80 -8.44 -18.03
CA LEU A 906 25.93 -7.44 -18.65
C LEU A 906 25.43 -6.40 -17.64
N CYS A 907 25.13 -6.79 -16.39
CA CYS A 907 24.79 -5.85 -15.32
C CYS A 907 25.98 -4.92 -14.97
N PHE A 908 27.20 -5.45 -14.94
CA PHE A 908 28.42 -4.66 -14.70
C PHE A 908 28.65 -3.62 -15.80
N LEU A 909 28.59 -4.05 -17.07
CA LEU A 909 28.66 -3.13 -18.23
C LEU A 909 27.54 -2.09 -18.18
N GLY A 910 26.36 -2.48 -17.71
CA GLY A 910 25.24 -1.58 -17.48
C GLY A 910 25.53 -0.50 -16.44
N ALA A 911 26.15 -0.86 -15.31
CA ALA A 911 26.57 0.09 -14.29
C ALA A 911 27.62 1.08 -14.83
N LEU A 912 28.60 0.60 -15.61
CA LEU A 912 29.58 1.45 -16.27
C LEU A 912 28.92 2.43 -17.26
N PHE A 913 27.97 1.95 -18.07
CA PHE A 913 27.23 2.80 -18.99
C PHE A 913 26.50 3.94 -18.27
N VAL A 914 25.86 3.65 -17.12
CA VAL A 914 25.19 4.67 -16.31
C VAL A 914 26.18 5.71 -15.77
N ILE A 915 27.37 5.29 -15.33
CA ILE A 915 28.39 6.20 -14.82
C ILE A 915 28.80 7.23 -15.88
N PHE A 916 29.05 6.78 -17.12
CA PHE A 916 29.61 7.63 -18.17
C PHE A 916 28.55 8.40 -18.98
N PHE A 917 27.42 7.78 -19.33
CA PHE A 917 26.52 8.31 -20.37
C PHE A 917 25.18 8.82 -19.85
N VAL A 918 24.76 8.45 -18.63
CA VAL A 918 23.47 8.87 -18.09
C VAL A 918 23.63 10.17 -17.30
N PRO A 919 22.89 11.25 -17.65
CA PRO A 919 22.90 12.49 -16.88
C PRO A 919 21.99 12.41 -15.65
N GLU A 920 22.27 13.21 -14.63
CA GLU A 920 21.36 13.37 -13.49
C GLU A 920 20.22 14.33 -13.86
N THR A 921 18.98 13.87 -13.70
CA THR A 921 17.76 14.60 -14.05
C THR A 921 17.03 15.18 -12.85
N LYS A 922 17.38 14.75 -11.62
CA LYS A 922 16.72 15.23 -10.39
C LYS A 922 16.77 16.76 -10.28
N GLY A 923 15.58 17.37 -10.12
CA GLY A 923 15.42 18.80 -9.84
C GLY A 923 15.74 19.73 -11.01
N ARG A 924 15.86 19.20 -12.25
CA ARG A 924 16.08 20.00 -13.47
C ARG A 924 14.79 20.15 -14.26
N ASP A 925 14.53 21.35 -14.77
CA ASP A 925 13.40 21.59 -15.68
C ASP A 925 13.61 20.90 -17.05
N LEU A 926 12.51 20.46 -17.68
CA LEU A 926 12.54 19.77 -18.99
C LEU A 926 13.26 20.60 -20.07
N ASP A 927 13.10 21.93 -20.06
CA ASP A 927 13.78 22.83 -20.99
C ASP A 927 15.29 22.94 -20.71
N SER A 928 15.69 22.84 -19.44
CA SER A 928 17.10 22.82 -19.04
C SER A 928 17.78 21.51 -19.43
N ILE A 929 17.07 20.38 -19.32
CA ILE A 929 17.52 19.06 -19.79
C ILE A 929 17.66 19.06 -21.32
N SER A 930 16.68 19.60 -22.04
CA SER A 930 16.75 19.77 -23.50
C SER A 930 17.96 20.62 -23.92
N LYS A 931 18.26 21.70 -23.18
CA LYS A 931 19.44 22.54 -23.40
C LYS A 931 20.77 21.82 -23.16
N LEU A 932 20.86 20.85 -22.24
CA LEU A 932 22.08 20.04 -22.07
C LEU A 932 22.43 19.28 -23.35
N PHE A 933 21.43 18.66 -23.97
CA PHE A 933 21.61 17.91 -25.22
C PHE A 933 21.83 18.83 -26.44
N LEU A 934 21.39 20.08 -26.37
CA LEU A 934 21.67 21.10 -27.39
C LEU A 934 23.09 21.68 -27.26
N LYS A 935 23.60 21.88 -26.03
CA LYS A 935 24.89 22.53 -25.76
C LYS A 935 26.09 21.65 -26.12
N GLU A 936 26.00 20.33 -25.92
CA GLU A 936 27.00 19.37 -26.43
C GLU A 936 27.02 19.27 -27.98
N GLY A 937 25.92 19.70 -28.62
CA GLY A 937 25.85 19.86 -30.08
C GLY A 937 26.66 21.07 -30.56
N ASP A 938 26.54 22.21 -29.87
CA ASP A 938 27.27 23.45 -30.18
C ASP A 938 28.77 23.36 -29.90
N ASP A 939 29.21 22.68 -28.83
CA ASP A 939 30.65 22.48 -28.57
C ASP A 939 31.32 21.58 -29.62
N GLY A 940 30.55 20.63 -30.20
CA GLY A 940 31.01 19.83 -31.34
C GLY A 940 31.00 20.59 -32.66
N LEU A 941 29.98 21.42 -32.90
CA LEU A 941 29.89 22.29 -34.09
C LEU A 941 30.90 23.43 -34.07
N ASN A 942 31.22 24.00 -32.91
CA ASN A 942 32.26 25.01 -32.75
C ASN A 942 33.65 24.42 -32.97
N LYS A 943 33.96 23.21 -32.46
CA LYS A 943 35.21 22.49 -32.80
C LYS A 943 35.30 22.13 -34.29
N THR A 944 34.19 21.81 -34.93
CA THR A 944 34.18 21.46 -36.38
C THR A 944 34.26 22.72 -37.25
N LYS A 945 33.66 23.83 -36.82
CA LYS A 945 33.80 25.15 -37.45
C LYS A 945 35.20 25.71 -37.26
N GLU A 946 35.81 25.61 -36.08
CA GLU A 946 37.21 25.97 -35.84
C GLU A 946 38.14 25.15 -36.73
N ASN A 947 37.95 23.83 -36.85
CA ASN A 947 38.75 22.99 -37.75
C ASN A 947 38.49 23.28 -39.25
N CYS A 948 37.28 23.70 -39.65
CA CYS A 948 37.00 24.12 -41.03
C CYS A 948 37.54 25.52 -41.34
N GLN A 949 37.49 26.45 -40.38
CA GLN A 949 38.05 27.79 -40.49
C GLN A 949 39.58 27.72 -40.59
N GLN A 950 40.20 26.88 -39.74
CA GLN A 950 41.64 26.65 -39.74
C GLN A 950 42.10 25.95 -41.03
N ASN A 951 41.34 24.99 -41.56
CA ASN A 951 41.64 24.40 -42.88
C ASN A 951 41.39 25.35 -44.06
N CYS A 952 40.42 26.28 -43.97
CA CYS A 952 40.20 27.33 -44.97
C CYS A 952 41.34 28.36 -44.95
N ASP A 953 41.79 28.78 -43.77
CA ASP A 953 42.91 29.73 -43.62
C ASP A 953 44.23 29.12 -44.10
N THR A 954 44.47 27.82 -43.83
CA THR A 954 45.64 27.10 -44.35
C THR A 954 45.60 26.96 -45.89
N ARG A 955 44.41 26.85 -46.49
CA ARG A 955 44.26 26.80 -47.96
C ARG A 955 44.41 28.17 -48.62
N ILE A 956 43.99 29.24 -47.95
CA ILE A 956 44.16 30.62 -48.42
C ILE A 956 45.64 31.06 -48.32
N GLU A 957 46.39 30.61 -47.31
CA GLU A 957 47.84 30.83 -47.25
C GLU A 957 48.61 30.03 -48.33
N MET A 958 48.20 28.80 -48.64
CA MET A 958 48.81 28.02 -49.73
C MET A 958 48.46 28.51 -51.15
N THR A 959 47.47 29.41 -51.31
CA THR A 959 47.18 30.04 -52.61
C THR A 959 47.81 31.44 -52.73
N LYS A 960 48.51 31.91 -51.69
CA LYS A 960 49.27 33.17 -51.65
C LYS A 960 50.79 32.96 -51.66
N LEU A 961 51.24 31.72 -51.74
CA LEU A 961 52.57 31.27 -52.17
C LEU A 961 52.45 30.75 -53.61
#